data_AF-A0A518HPS2-F1
#
_entry.id   AF-A0A518HPS2-F1
#
_cell.length_a   1.000
_cell.length_b   1.000
_cell.length_c   1.000
_cell.angle_alpha   90.00
_cell.angle_beta   90.00
_cell.angle_gamma   90.00
#
_symmetry.space_group_name_H-M   'P 1'
#
loop_
_entity.id
_entity.type
_entity.pdbx_description
1 polymer ?
#
loop_
_entity_poly.entity_id
_entity_poly.type
_entity_poly.pdbx_seq_one_letter_code
_entity_poly.pdbx_strand_id
1 'polypeptide(L)'
;MPSCKQGESLQKAVYFEPIEEQFTAAEESLGGQRSDFSQSLIASFTTEVTSPETRRMHLQRIYAAFLITMVASVAIAQEDQSQRDPYEKPRIITTTDLGADPDDEQSLVRLLVSANEFDMEGLIVSTGCWKKSQGDTKMLDKLVDAYGECVGNLKVHADGFPSVDYLRKISVMGQRGYGMSDVGDGKDSPGSDLIIASVDKDDPRPVWIGGWGGTNNVAQAIWKVRATRSKAELDKFLSKIRVFDILGQDDAGAWIAKNYPEVLYIRATGVYGWQPPKNGDYQRNDIQSHGPLGALYPDTKWATEGDTPAFMHVYPNGLNDPDQIDQGGWGGRFSWKKKTSIKSMRAVKGEERQYDPYDMYGNTSDGAKAIKRWSKGYDNDFAARMDWSITSKYEDANHHPIAVLNGDTSRRVMNVSAAPGSTVSLSAKGSSDPDKNALTYAWSFYQDPSSYDGDLKLNGYDSESVKISVPADAAGKNMHIILEVHDDGEPNLYAYRRMIVNVDGESPAASTATPASPPAKKQMVAGKPASSMKTWLKNYIADTYPDAELEDHGGWLQAHVGDLVVSWAEWNEAGVTLKELEAHALKDGRSIFISKDEKQDWILLPGVDYLKDAGYFVKSYLSASMSAWNVEGSTVIQFDGDAKEFSQKLAAAWSGAASKKPAAPAAKPDRDFNTWLKEYIPANYAEAKIDDHGGWTQAHVPNLVASWALWNESGITLKEVHDVEEGESLFISKNKNEDWPESDQVKYFDGAGYYVTGYSAATMADWDVEGSTVVQFDGDSKAFAEKAAVSFSGPKQPKEQKTSSKPFKRLRVVMTTDFPPIGVVKGGNVPNDQKSDPDDMQSIVRFLLYANEFDVEGLVVSSGTFANKATKKNMLDVIDRYEQVYPNLKKHDSMFPSPAYLRSVTFEGRSGTWGKKGTTNIGEGKDSEASDALIAIVDKPDPRPVYVGIWGDCSVVAQAVWKVQQTRSKSELDQFLSKLRIHQIATQDGTITWLRDNFPKLFIIHSHKTYQGMFGGGDPNSDLAWVNRHIRNDHGPLCSIYPHEGMGCIGVCEGDSPAFLWLVSANRGLNDPDDPTQESWGGQFKRDGDKNHFIDGPGRSSISKWRKDFQKEFAERADWCVRD
;
A
#
# COMPACT_ATOMS: atom_id res chain seq x y z
N MET A 1 78.13 -6.78 -12.59
CA MET A 1 77.97 -5.31 -12.69
C MET A 1 78.27 -4.89 -14.13
N PRO A 2 77.73 -3.79 -14.69
CA PRO A 2 76.39 -3.19 -14.57
C PRO A 2 75.76 -2.75 -15.95
N SER A 3 74.54 -2.20 -15.88
CA SER A 3 73.93 -1.14 -16.74
C SER A 3 72.99 -1.47 -17.94
N CYS A 4 71.69 -1.21 -17.71
CA CYS A 4 70.72 -0.35 -18.42
C CYS A 4 70.77 -0.17 -19.97
N LYS A 5 69.71 -0.57 -20.71
CA LYS A 5 68.56 0.27 -21.19
C LYS A 5 67.65 -0.44 -22.24
N GLN A 6 66.34 -0.25 -22.04
CA GLN A 6 65.14 -0.27 -22.90
C GLN A 6 65.11 -0.90 -24.32
N GLY A 7 64.00 -1.60 -24.62
CA GLY A 7 63.41 -1.68 -25.98
C GLY A 7 62.56 -2.91 -26.28
N GLU A 8 61.23 -2.74 -26.25
CA GLU A 8 60.17 -3.40 -27.06
C GLU A 8 59.89 -4.92 -27.03
N SER A 9 58.58 -5.18 -27.18
CA SER A 9 57.83 -6.43 -27.06
C SER A 9 57.99 -7.39 -28.24
N LEU A 10 58.07 -8.70 -27.96
CA LEU A 10 57.82 -9.77 -28.93
C LEU A 10 56.97 -10.90 -28.32
N GLN A 11 55.79 -11.05 -28.91
CA GLN A 11 54.98 -12.25 -29.17
C GLN A 11 55.39 -13.57 -28.51
N LYS A 12 54.44 -14.20 -27.80
CA LYS A 12 54.24 -15.66 -27.84
C LYS A 12 52.76 -16.01 -27.87
N ALA A 13 52.44 -16.92 -28.79
CA ALA A 13 51.13 -17.39 -29.16
C ALA A 13 50.41 -18.19 -28.06
N VAL A 14 49.09 -18.06 -27.99
CA VAL A 14 48.18 -19.01 -27.36
C VAL A 14 47.28 -19.56 -28.46
N TYR A 15 47.34 -20.88 -28.64
CA TYR A 15 46.41 -21.65 -29.45
C TYR A 15 45.01 -21.59 -28.82
N PHE A 16 43.98 -21.28 -29.60
CA PHE A 16 42.58 -21.50 -29.22
C PHE A 16 42.07 -22.77 -29.92
N GLU A 17 41.45 -23.65 -29.16
CA GLU A 17 40.69 -24.82 -29.61
C GLU A 17 39.42 -24.42 -30.41
N PRO A 18 38.81 -25.34 -31.18
CA PRO A 18 37.76 -25.01 -32.13
C PRO A 18 36.42 -24.69 -31.45
N ILE A 19 35.78 -23.61 -31.94
CA ILE A 19 34.49 -23.04 -31.49
C ILE A 19 33.28 -24.01 -31.65
N GLU A 20 33.48 -25.21 -32.21
CA GLU A 20 32.38 -26.17 -32.43
C GLU A 20 31.82 -26.80 -31.14
N GLU A 21 32.60 -26.94 -30.06
CA GLU A 21 32.09 -27.54 -28.81
C GLU A 21 31.22 -26.60 -27.95
N GLN A 22 31.30 -25.28 -28.17
CA GLN A 22 30.48 -24.31 -27.41
C GLN A 22 29.06 -24.15 -27.95
N PHE A 23 28.81 -24.51 -29.21
CA PHE A 23 27.46 -24.46 -29.79
C PHE A 23 26.62 -25.69 -29.44
N THR A 24 27.23 -26.86 -29.31
CA THR A 24 26.53 -28.10 -28.94
C THR A 24 26.02 -28.08 -27.50
N ALA A 25 26.74 -27.44 -26.57
CA ALA A 25 26.30 -27.29 -25.18
C ALA A 25 25.12 -26.31 -25.02
N ALA A 26 24.97 -25.35 -25.93
CA ALA A 26 23.83 -24.43 -25.94
C ALA A 26 22.56 -25.08 -26.51
N GLU A 27 22.69 -25.98 -27.50
CA GLU A 27 21.55 -26.66 -28.13
C GLU A 27 20.89 -27.73 -27.25
N GLU A 28 21.62 -28.38 -26.33
CA GLU A 28 21.03 -29.34 -25.37
C GLU A 28 20.21 -28.68 -24.25
N SER A 29 20.46 -27.40 -23.96
CA SER A 29 19.71 -26.65 -22.93
C SER A 29 18.40 -26.00 -23.43
N LEU A 30 18.16 -26.01 -24.75
CA LEU A 30 17.04 -25.28 -25.39
C LEU A 30 16.04 -26.17 -26.14
N GLY A 31 16.05 -27.48 -25.92
CA GLY A 31 14.93 -28.34 -26.30
C GLY A 31 14.58 -28.32 -27.79
N GLY A 32 15.56 -28.63 -28.65
CA GLY A 32 15.35 -29.16 -30.01
C GLY A 32 14.21 -28.56 -30.85
N GLN A 33 14.35 -27.34 -31.35
CA GLN A 33 13.65 -26.89 -32.56
C GLN A 33 14.60 -26.06 -33.45
N ARG A 34 14.77 -26.49 -34.71
CA ARG A 34 15.47 -25.70 -35.75
C ARG A 34 14.52 -24.62 -36.27
N SER A 35 14.88 -23.34 -36.11
CA SER A 35 14.22 -22.23 -36.81
C SER A 35 14.97 -21.87 -38.10
N ASP A 36 14.24 -21.46 -39.16
CA ASP A 36 14.78 -21.07 -40.48
C ASP A 36 15.84 -19.94 -40.43
N PHE A 37 15.92 -19.23 -39.31
CA PHE A 37 16.88 -18.16 -39.08
C PHE A 37 18.32 -18.67 -38.93
N SER A 38 18.51 -19.87 -38.36
CA SER A 38 19.85 -20.46 -38.18
C SER A 38 20.45 -20.96 -39.50
N GLN A 39 19.63 -21.42 -40.45
CA GLN A 39 20.10 -21.81 -41.78
C GLN A 39 20.57 -20.62 -42.62
N SER A 40 19.89 -19.48 -42.53
CA SER A 40 20.29 -18.24 -43.22
C SER A 40 21.62 -17.69 -42.71
N LEU A 41 21.87 -17.79 -41.40
CA LEU A 41 23.10 -17.27 -40.79
C LEU A 41 24.31 -18.15 -41.15
N ILE A 42 24.16 -19.48 -41.10
CA ILE A 42 25.21 -20.44 -41.48
C ILE A 42 25.55 -20.37 -42.98
N ALA A 43 24.56 -20.13 -43.84
CA ALA A 43 24.77 -19.94 -45.28
C ALA A 43 25.61 -18.69 -45.62
N SER A 44 25.59 -17.66 -44.76
CA SER A 44 26.38 -16.43 -44.97
C SER A 44 27.86 -16.54 -44.56
N PHE A 45 28.24 -17.59 -43.83
CA PHE A 45 29.63 -17.85 -43.41
C PHE A 45 30.42 -18.77 -44.35
N THR A 46 29.80 -19.34 -45.38
CA THR A 46 30.41 -20.38 -46.25
C THR A 46 30.75 -19.93 -47.67
N THR A 47 30.50 -18.68 -48.05
CA THR A 47 30.91 -18.16 -49.38
C THR A 47 32.27 -17.47 -49.34
N GLU A 48 33.24 -18.00 -50.11
CA GLU A 48 34.53 -17.35 -50.36
C GLU A 48 34.35 -15.97 -51.02
N VAL A 49 34.64 -14.90 -50.28
CA VAL A 49 34.61 -13.52 -50.80
C VAL A 49 36.03 -13.13 -51.24
N THR A 50 36.22 -12.95 -52.55
CA THR A 50 37.54 -12.81 -53.20
C THR A 50 38.04 -11.36 -53.38
N SER A 51 37.38 -10.34 -52.81
CA SER A 51 37.81 -8.93 -52.94
C SER A 51 37.89 -8.16 -51.60
N PRO A 52 38.96 -7.37 -51.35
CA PRO A 52 39.16 -6.61 -50.11
C PRO A 52 38.07 -5.56 -49.82
N GLU A 53 37.51 -4.94 -50.86
CA GLU A 53 36.50 -3.88 -50.71
C GLU A 53 35.13 -4.45 -50.28
N THR A 54 34.80 -5.66 -50.75
CA THR A 54 33.56 -6.36 -50.37
C THR A 54 33.61 -6.84 -48.92
N ARG A 55 34.81 -7.21 -48.43
CA ARG A 55 35.04 -7.61 -47.03
C ARG A 55 34.84 -6.45 -46.05
N ARG A 56 35.28 -5.24 -46.43
CA ARG A 56 35.13 -4.01 -45.62
C ARG A 56 33.67 -3.58 -45.49
N MET A 57 32.89 -3.68 -46.57
CA MET A 57 31.44 -3.41 -46.52
C MET A 57 30.66 -4.48 -45.73
N HIS A 58 31.03 -5.76 -45.81
CA HIS A 58 30.41 -6.81 -44.98
C HIS A 58 30.70 -6.60 -43.49
N LEU A 59 31.94 -6.28 -43.12
CA LEU A 59 32.32 -6.00 -41.73
C LEU A 59 31.60 -4.77 -41.17
N GLN A 60 31.43 -3.70 -41.96
CA GLN A 60 30.67 -2.52 -41.53
C GLN A 60 29.18 -2.80 -41.34
N ARG A 61 28.58 -3.67 -42.18
CA ARG A 61 27.17 -4.09 -42.03
C ARG A 61 26.95 -5.01 -40.83
N ILE A 62 27.91 -5.90 -40.55
CA ILE A 62 27.89 -6.75 -39.35
C ILE A 62 28.03 -5.87 -38.10
N TYR A 63 28.95 -4.91 -38.09
CA TYR A 63 29.12 -3.99 -36.96
C TYR A 63 27.87 -3.13 -36.72
N ALA A 64 27.24 -2.63 -37.79
CA ALA A 64 25.99 -1.87 -37.70
C ALA A 64 24.82 -2.73 -37.23
N ALA A 65 24.70 -3.97 -37.71
CA ALA A 65 23.68 -4.91 -37.26
C ALA A 65 23.87 -5.28 -35.78
N PHE A 66 25.12 -5.49 -35.34
CA PHE A 66 25.47 -5.78 -33.94
C PHE A 66 25.22 -4.59 -33.02
N LEU A 67 25.49 -3.35 -33.46
CA LEU A 67 25.15 -2.14 -32.71
C LEU A 67 23.62 -1.93 -32.62
N ILE A 68 22.88 -2.20 -33.70
CA ILE A 68 21.41 -2.07 -33.72
C ILE A 68 20.76 -3.13 -32.83
N THR A 69 21.24 -4.38 -32.83
CA THR A 69 20.76 -5.39 -31.88
C THR A 69 21.18 -5.07 -30.46
N MET A 70 22.37 -4.53 -30.20
CA MET A 70 22.76 -4.16 -28.83
C MET A 70 21.92 -2.99 -28.29
N VAL A 71 21.62 -1.98 -29.12
CA VAL A 71 20.74 -0.86 -28.74
C VAL A 71 19.28 -1.30 -28.62
N ALA A 72 18.80 -2.21 -29.47
CA ALA A 72 17.47 -2.79 -29.35
C ALA A 72 17.35 -3.69 -28.10
N SER A 73 18.37 -4.46 -27.75
CA SER A 73 18.38 -5.28 -26.52
C SER A 73 18.43 -4.42 -25.24
N VAL A 74 19.11 -3.27 -25.28
CA VAL A 74 19.11 -2.31 -24.15
C VAL A 74 17.77 -1.57 -24.06
N ALA A 75 17.15 -1.21 -25.19
CA ALA A 75 15.83 -0.59 -25.22
C ALA A 75 14.71 -1.56 -24.77
N ILE A 76 14.77 -2.83 -25.20
CA ILE A 76 13.85 -3.89 -24.78
C ILE A 76 14.05 -4.25 -23.29
N ALA A 77 15.29 -4.20 -22.79
CA ALA A 77 15.58 -4.38 -21.36
C ALA A 77 15.13 -3.19 -20.49
N GLN A 78 15.08 -1.97 -21.05
CA GLN A 78 14.51 -0.80 -20.36
C GLN A 78 12.98 -0.75 -20.44
N GLU A 79 12.36 -1.24 -21.52
CA GLU A 79 10.89 -1.33 -21.64
C GLU A 79 10.28 -2.45 -20.75
N ASP A 80 10.94 -3.61 -20.62
CA ASP A 80 10.49 -4.73 -19.75
C ASP A 80 10.57 -4.41 -18.23
N GLN A 81 11.36 -3.41 -17.82
CA GLN A 81 11.37 -2.94 -16.42
C GLN A 81 10.25 -1.97 -16.08
N SER A 82 9.60 -1.36 -17.09
CA SER A 82 8.63 -0.28 -16.89
C SER A 82 7.18 -0.74 -16.73
N GLN A 83 6.90 -2.04 -16.86
CA GLN A 83 5.54 -2.59 -16.99
C GLN A 83 5.27 -3.85 -16.12
N ARG A 84 6.06 -4.07 -15.06
CA ARG A 84 5.71 -5.04 -14.00
C ARG A 84 5.14 -4.29 -12.79
N ASP A 85 4.20 -4.90 -12.09
CA ASP A 85 3.76 -4.44 -10.76
C ASP A 85 5.00 -4.06 -9.91
N PRO A 86 5.07 -2.90 -9.23
CA PRO A 86 6.34 -2.26 -8.87
C PRO A 86 7.17 -3.00 -7.81
N TYR A 87 6.72 -4.13 -7.27
CA TYR A 87 7.40 -4.81 -6.18
C TYR A 87 6.97 -6.29 -6.05
N GLU A 88 7.92 -7.23 -6.00
CA GLU A 88 7.65 -8.66 -5.78
C GLU A 88 7.71 -9.00 -4.29
N LYS A 89 6.59 -9.46 -3.70
CA LYS A 89 6.50 -9.80 -2.26
C LYS A 89 7.58 -10.82 -1.85
N PRO A 90 8.19 -10.72 -0.66
CA PRO A 90 9.12 -11.73 -0.19
C PRO A 90 8.33 -12.98 0.21
N ARG A 91 8.89 -14.15 -0.09
CA ARG A 91 8.33 -15.44 0.31
C ARG A 91 8.85 -15.80 1.70
N ILE A 92 7.95 -15.93 2.67
CA ILE A 92 8.33 -16.14 4.08
C ILE A 92 7.73 -17.41 4.67
N ILE A 93 8.49 -18.03 5.56
CA ILE A 93 8.03 -19.09 6.47
C ILE A 93 8.48 -18.71 7.88
N THR A 94 7.56 -18.78 8.84
CA THR A 94 7.88 -18.55 10.25
C THR A 94 7.86 -19.88 11.01
N THR A 95 8.91 -20.16 11.77
CA THR A 95 8.97 -21.27 12.73
C THR A 95 9.14 -20.71 14.14
N THR A 96 8.15 -20.92 14.98
CA THR A 96 7.98 -20.30 16.31
C THR A 96 7.83 -21.36 17.39
N ASP A 97 8.43 -21.13 18.56
CA ASP A 97 8.19 -21.96 19.75
C ASP A 97 7.07 -21.40 20.65
N LEU A 98 6.03 -20.88 19.99
CA LEU A 98 4.80 -20.31 20.53
C LEU A 98 4.37 -20.95 21.87
N GLY A 99 4.18 -20.06 22.85
CA GLY A 99 3.93 -20.39 24.24
C GLY A 99 5.19 -20.53 25.11
N ALA A 100 6.39 -20.29 24.55
CA ALA A 100 7.62 -20.15 25.32
C ALA A 100 7.65 -18.83 26.10
N ASP A 101 7.38 -17.73 25.39
CA ASP A 101 7.21 -16.39 25.91
C ASP A 101 6.07 -15.66 25.15
N PRO A 102 5.44 -14.62 25.72
CA PRO A 102 4.44 -13.82 25.01
C PRO A 102 4.92 -13.12 23.73
N ASP A 103 6.22 -12.93 23.50
CA ASP A 103 6.72 -12.15 22.36
C ASP A 103 6.51 -12.82 21.00
N ASP A 104 6.43 -14.15 20.93
CA ASP A 104 5.98 -14.87 19.73
C ASP A 104 4.53 -14.50 19.35
N GLU A 105 3.63 -14.39 20.34
CA GLU A 105 2.23 -13.98 20.11
C GLU A 105 2.17 -12.53 19.63
N GLN A 106 2.95 -11.64 20.28
CA GLN A 106 3.07 -10.24 19.88
C GLN A 106 3.58 -10.10 18.43
N SER A 107 4.64 -10.83 18.09
CA SER A 107 5.24 -10.82 16.75
C SER A 107 4.30 -11.40 15.69
N LEU A 108 3.50 -12.42 16.04
CA LEU A 108 2.47 -12.96 15.15
C LEU A 108 1.36 -11.95 14.88
N VAL A 109 0.90 -11.19 15.88
CA VAL A 109 -0.11 -10.13 15.68
C VAL A 109 0.41 -9.09 14.68
N ARG A 110 1.64 -8.57 14.88
CA ARG A 110 2.25 -7.62 13.93
C ARG A 110 2.40 -8.21 12.53
N LEU A 111 2.85 -9.46 12.43
CA LEU A 111 2.97 -10.16 11.14
C LEU A 111 1.61 -10.29 10.43
N LEU A 112 0.54 -10.62 11.15
CA LEU A 112 -0.80 -10.82 10.59
C LEU A 112 -1.42 -9.53 10.05
N VAL A 113 -1.29 -8.40 10.77
CA VAL A 113 -1.75 -7.09 10.25
C VAL A 113 -0.83 -6.51 9.16
N SER A 114 0.36 -7.09 8.99
CA SER A 114 1.31 -6.78 7.90
C SER A 114 1.30 -7.82 6.78
N ALA A 115 0.41 -8.81 6.83
CA ALA A 115 0.46 -9.98 5.94
C ALA A 115 0.25 -9.65 4.46
N ASN A 116 -0.30 -8.48 4.14
CA ASN A 116 -0.43 -8.03 2.76
C ASN A 116 0.93 -7.76 2.08
N GLU A 117 2.00 -7.53 2.85
CA GLU A 117 3.33 -7.24 2.29
C GLU A 117 4.13 -8.51 1.94
N PHE A 118 3.64 -9.69 2.30
CA PHE A 118 4.38 -10.96 2.19
C PHE A 118 3.61 -12.04 1.44
N ASP A 119 4.34 -12.91 0.73
CA ASP A 119 3.83 -14.22 0.34
C ASP A 119 4.14 -15.20 1.48
N MET A 120 3.20 -15.31 2.42
CA MET A 120 3.32 -16.23 3.56
C MET A 120 3.11 -17.67 3.08
N GLU A 121 4.09 -18.53 3.28
CA GLU A 121 4.03 -19.93 2.83
C GLU A 121 3.96 -20.94 3.97
N GLY A 122 4.28 -20.52 5.21
CA GLY A 122 4.23 -21.39 6.38
C GLY A 122 4.16 -20.64 7.71
N LEU A 123 3.29 -21.11 8.60
CA LEU A 123 3.22 -20.74 10.00
C LEU A 123 3.41 -22.02 10.83
N ILE A 124 4.64 -22.27 11.26
CA ILE A 124 5.06 -23.56 11.82
C ILE A 124 5.23 -23.42 13.33
N VAL A 125 4.35 -24.07 14.09
CA VAL A 125 4.48 -24.15 15.55
C VAL A 125 5.44 -25.31 15.89
N SER A 126 6.52 -25.00 16.59
CA SER A 126 7.64 -25.90 16.87
C SER A 126 8.20 -25.70 18.28
N THR A 127 9.47 -26.06 18.47
CA THR A 127 10.22 -26.03 19.71
C THR A 127 11.43 -25.10 19.63
N GLY A 128 11.89 -24.66 20.81
CA GLY A 128 13.17 -24.00 21.03
C GLY A 128 13.74 -24.41 22.39
N CYS A 129 14.86 -23.83 22.81
CA CYS A 129 15.46 -24.17 24.11
C CYS A 129 14.61 -23.73 25.30
N TRP A 130 13.74 -22.73 25.10
CA TRP A 130 12.77 -22.26 26.09
C TRP A 130 11.49 -23.08 26.11
N LYS A 131 11.13 -23.69 24.97
CA LYS A 131 10.04 -24.68 24.89
C LYS A 131 10.44 -25.91 24.09
N LYS A 132 11.09 -26.87 24.78
CA LYS A 132 11.69 -28.07 24.18
C LYS A 132 10.72 -29.15 23.68
N SER A 133 9.42 -28.97 23.91
CA SER A 133 8.37 -29.91 23.52
C SER A 133 7.12 -29.15 23.06
N GLN A 134 6.52 -29.60 21.95
CA GLN A 134 5.34 -28.98 21.36
C GLN A 134 4.27 -30.01 20.96
N GLY A 135 3.02 -29.67 21.25
CA GLY A 135 1.90 -30.61 21.21
C GLY A 135 0.86 -30.34 20.14
N ASP A 136 0.51 -29.07 19.93
CA ASP A 136 -0.58 -28.62 19.07
C ASP A 136 -0.37 -27.17 18.58
N THR A 137 -1.24 -26.72 17.68
CA THR A 137 -1.24 -25.36 17.09
C THR A 137 -2.27 -24.43 17.73
N LYS A 138 -2.90 -24.79 18.86
CA LYS A 138 -4.12 -24.09 19.33
C LYS A 138 -3.95 -22.60 19.61
N MET A 139 -2.76 -22.19 20.05
CA MET A 139 -2.47 -20.76 20.25
C MET A 139 -2.42 -20.02 18.91
N LEU A 140 -1.80 -20.63 17.89
CA LEU A 140 -1.80 -20.10 16.53
C LEU A 140 -3.21 -20.08 15.95
N ASP A 141 -4.00 -21.15 16.17
CA ASP A 141 -5.38 -21.22 15.68
C ASP A 141 -6.21 -20.05 16.21
N LYS A 142 -6.06 -19.67 17.50
CA LYS A 142 -6.73 -18.51 18.08
C LYS A 142 -6.34 -17.19 17.42
N LEU A 143 -5.05 -16.99 17.12
CA LEU A 143 -4.57 -15.80 16.44
C LEU A 143 -5.09 -15.73 15.00
N VAL A 144 -5.15 -16.86 14.30
CA VAL A 144 -5.74 -16.96 12.94
C VAL A 144 -7.25 -16.72 12.96
N ASP A 145 -7.95 -17.20 14.00
CA ASP A 145 -9.37 -16.94 14.18
C ASP A 145 -9.63 -15.44 14.45
N ALA A 146 -8.86 -14.80 15.34
CA ALA A 146 -8.94 -13.36 15.59
C ALA A 146 -8.58 -12.53 14.34
N TYR A 147 -7.60 -12.97 13.55
CA TYR A 147 -7.35 -12.39 12.23
C TYR A 147 -8.58 -12.54 11.32
N GLY A 148 -9.26 -13.68 11.34
CA GLY A 148 -10.48 -13.90 10.57
C GLY A 148 -11.64 -12.97 10.93
N GLU A 149 -11.69 -12.48 12.17
CA GLU A 149 -12.68 -11.50 12.61
C GLU A 149 -12.39 -10.09 12.07
N CYS A 150 -11.13 -9.73 11.84
CA CYS A 150 -10.72 -8.39 11.39
C CYS A 150 -10.22 -8.31 9.94
N VAL A 151 -9.99 -9.44 9.24
CA VAL A 151 -9.47 -9.43 7.87
C VAL A 151 -10.42 -8.73 6.89
N GLY A 152 -11.71 -8.69 7.19
CA GLY A 152 -12.69 -7.89 6.43
C GLY A 152 -12.33 -6.41 6.42
N ASN A 153 -11.92 -5.87 7.58
CA ASN A 153 -11.46 -4.50 7.77
C ASN A 153 -10.10 -4.28 7.10
N LEU A 154 -9.11 -5.15 7.38
CA LEU A 154 -7.77 -5.06 6.79
C LEU A 154 -7.79 -5.00 5.24
N LYS A 155 -8.69 -5.77 4.61
CA LYS A 155 -8.88 -5.79 3.15
C LYS A 155 -9.50 -4.52 2.56
N VAL A 156 -10.04 -3.63 3.40
CA VAL A 156 -10.45 -2.28 2.97
C VAL A 156 -9.21 -1.44 2.74
N HIS A 157 -8.22 -1.53 3.62
CA HIS A 157 -7.06 -0.64 3.67
C HIS A 157 -5.90 -1.05 2.74
N ALA A 158 -5.73 -2.35 2.47
CA ALA A 158 -4.74 -2.79 1.49
C ALA A 158 -5.13 -4.09 0.79
N ASP A 159 -4.72 -4.21 -0.47
CA ASP A 159 -4.82 -5.46 -1.23
C ASP A 159 -3.78 -6.49 -0.78
N GLY A 160 -4.11 -7.77 -0.94
CA GLY A 160 -3.15 -8.86 -0.82
C GLY A 160 -3.05 -9.50 0.56
N PHE A 161 -3.94 -9.16 1.50
CA PHE A 161 -4.12 -9.91 2.74
C PHE A 161 -4.59 -11.36 2.45
N PRO A 162 -3.94 -12.39 3.03
CA PRO A 162 -4.31 -13.79 2.81
C PRO A 162 -5.71 -14.12 3.35
N SER A 163 -6.36 -15.14 2.78
CA SER A 163 -7.61 -15.64 3.34
C SER A 163 -7.36 -16.44 4.62
N VAL A 164 -8.34 -16.48 5.51
CA VAL A 164 -8.28 -17.30 6.74
C VAL A 164 -8.08 -18.77 6.40
N ASP A 165 -8.75 -19.29 5.37
CA ASP A 165 -8.61 -20.67 4.93
C ASP A 165 -7.19 -20.96 4.41
N TYR A 166 -6.58 -19.99 3.72
CA TYR A 166 -5.19 -20.12 3.30
C TYR A 166 -4.24 -20.14 4.50
N LEU A 167 -4.42 -19.21 5.46
CA LEU A 167 -3.62 -19.20 6.69
C LEU A 167 -3.75 -20.52 7.46
N ARG A 168 -4.97 -21.03 7.66
CA ARG A 168 -5.23 -22.33 8.29
C ARG A 168 -4.54 -23.48 7.56
N LYS A 169 -4.46 -23.43 6.24
CA LYS A 169 -3.78 -24.46 5.43
C LYS A 169 -2.27 -24.47 5.64
N ILE A 170 -1.65 -23.30 5.86
CA ILE A 170 -0.21 -23.17 6.08
C ILE A 170 0.20 -23.16 7.56
N SER A 171 -0.78 -23.09 8.47
CA SER A 171 -0.63 -23.26 9.92
C SER A 171 -0.47 -24.73 10.27
N VAL A 172 0.75 -25.16 10.56
CA VAL A 172 1.07 -26.57 10.75
C VAL A 172 1.99 -26.82 11.94
N MET A 173 1.97 -28.06 12.43
CA MET A 173 2.95 -28.54 13.39
C MET A 173 4.31 -28.79 12.72
N GLY A 174 5.37 -28.28 13.34
CA GLY A 174 6.75 -28.63 13.03
C GLY A 174 7.27 -29.80 13.88
N GLN A 175 8.58 -29.82 14.08
CA GLN A 175 9.24 -30.71 15.02
C GLN A 175 8.63 -30.57 16.42
N ARG A 176 8.48 -31.69 17.12
CA ARG A 176 7.81 -31.76 18.43
C ARG A 176 8.78 -31.87 19.58
N GLY A 177 10.02 -32.27 19.28
CA GLY A 177 11.15 -32.36 20.20
C GLY A 177 12.25 -31.36 19.83
N TYR A 178 13.22 -31.24 20.73
CA TYR A 178 14.21 -30.16 20.72
C TYR A 178 15.44 -30.44 19.83
N GLY A 179 15.79 -29.46 18.99
CA GLY A 179 17.07 -29.41 18.28
C GLY A 179 17.31 -30.60 17.36
N MET A 180 18.59 -30.92 17.14
CA MET A 180 19.01 -32.04 16.29
C MET A 180 18.60 -33.41 16.85
N SER A 181 18.23 -33.49 18.13
CA SER A 181 17.69 -34.73 18.71
C SER A 181 16.34 -35.11 18.12
N ASP A 182 15.61 -34.16 17.50
CA ASP A 182 14.36 -34.41 16.76
C ASP A 182 14.53 -34.28 15.24
N VAL A 183 15.75 -34.44 14.73
CA VAL A 183 16.06 -34.50 13.28
C VAL A 183 16.55 -35.90 12.91
N GLY A 184 16.19 -36.41 11.74
CA GLY A 184 16.63 -37.70 11.20
C GLY A 184 15.52 -38.59 10.63
N ASP A 185 15.86 -39.88 10.45
CA ASP A 185 14.95 -40.91 9.96
C ASP A 185 13.65 -40.97 10.77
N GLY A 186 12.51 -40.94 10.07
CA GLY A 186 11.18 -41.07 10.68
C GLY A 186 10.73 -39.85 11.49
N LYS A 187 11.41 -38.70 11.37
CA LYS A 187 11.09 -37.47 12.10
C LYS A 187 10.59 -36.34 11.21
N ASP A 188 10.10 -36.66 10.02
CA ASP A 188 9.42 -35.69 9.17
C ASP A 188 8.21 -35.13 9.91
N SER A 189 8.01 -33.82 9.77
CA SER A 189 6.83 -33.12 10.26
C SER A 189 6.10 -32.43 9.10
N PRO A 190 4.81 -32.10 9.27
CA PRO A 190 4.09 -31.24 8.33
C PRO A 190 4.86 -29.93 8.05
N GLY A 191 5.50 -29.34 9.06
CA GLY A 191 6.35 -28.15 8.91
C GLY A 191 7.59 -28.38 8.04
N SER A 192 8.34 -29.46 8.26
CA SER A 192 9.52 -29.76 7.42
C SER A 192 9.13 -30.06 5.97
N ASP A 193 8.00 -30.76 5.76
CA ASP A 193 7.48 -31.06 4.42
C ASP A 193 6.96 -29.80 3.72
N LEU A 194 6.34 -28.89 4.46
CA LEU A 194 5.92 -27.58 3.96
C LEU A 194 7.12 -26.74 3.51
N ILE A 195 8.22 -26.74 4.27
CA ILE A 195 9.46 -26.05 3.87
C ILE A 195 9.98 -26.64 2.56
N ILE A 196 10.03 -27.98 2.44
CA ILE A 196 10.49 -28.63 1.21
C ILE A 196 9.61 -28.23 0.03
N ALA A 197 8.29 -28.36 0.17
CA ALA A 197 7.34 -28.03 -0.88
C ALA A 197 7.43 -26.56 -1.31
N SER A 198 7.63 -25.65 -0.36
CA SER A 198 7.77 -24.22 -0.62
C SER A 198 9.06 -23.93 -1.39
N VAL A 199 10.20 -24.46 -0.96
CA VAL A 199 11.48 -24.26 -1.64
C VAL A 199 11.47 -24.90 -3.05
N ASP A 200 10.76 -26.01 -3.25
CA ASP A 200 10.65 -26.70 -4.54
C ASP A 200 9.71 -26.02 -5.55
N LYS A 201 8.85 -25.09 -5.12
CA LYS A 201 7.99 -24.35 -6.05
C LYS A 201 8.84 -23.75 -7.18
N ASP A 202 8.28 -23.77 -8.39
CA ASP A 202 8.86 -23.12 -9.57
C ASP A 202 8.65 -21.60 -9.51
N ASP A 203 9.22 -21.03 -8.45
CA ASP A 203 9.28 -19.61 -8.16
C ASP A 203 10.77 -19.26 -8.00
N PRO A 204 11.29 -18.31 -8.80
CA PRO A 204 12.72 -17.96 -8.79
C PRO A 204 13.12 -17.24 -7.50
N ARG A 205 12.18 -16.65 -6.76
CA ARG A 205 12.45 -15.94 -5.51
C ARG A 205 12.88 -16.94 -4.43
N PRO A 206 13.86 -16.58 -3.60
CA PRO A 206 14.23 -17.42 -2.47
C PRO A 206 13.14 -17.42 -1.39
N VAL A 207 13.21 -18.39 -0.48
CA VAL A 207 12.34 -18.48 0.70
C VAL A 207 13.12 -18.07 1.93
N TRP A 208 12.62 -17.05 2.64
CA TRP A 208 13.16 -16.60 3.92
C TRP A 208 12.46 -17.34 5.05
N ILE A 209 13.25 -18.00 5.91
CA ILE A 209 12.75 -18.78 7.02
C ILE A 209 13.17 -18.11 8.34
N GLY A 210 12.20 -17.56 9.07
CA GLY A 210 12.40 -16.94 10.38
C GLY A 210 12.39 -17.99 11.48
N GLY A 211 13.53 -18.18 12.14
CA GLY A 211 13.69 -19.02 13.34
C GLY A 211 13.46 -18.20 14.60
N TRP A 212 12.21 -18.13 15.05
CA TRP A 212 11.82 -17.43 16.29
C TRP A 212 12.08 -18.30 17.51
N GLY A 213 11.95 -19.62 17.34
CA GLY A 213 12.45 -20.62 18.29
C GLY A 213 13.71 -21.32 17.77
N GLY A 214 13.68 -22.65 17.74
CA GLY A 214 14.71 -23.47 17.09
C GLY A 214 14.59 -23.51 15.57
N THR A 215 15.66 -23.93 14.90
CA THR A 215 15.71 -24.09 13.43
C THR A 215 15.69 -25.56 12.99
N ASN A 216 15.37 -26.48 13.90
CA ASN A 216 15.29 -27.92 13.63
C ASN A 216 14.31 -28.32 12.52
N ASN A 217 13.27 -27.54 12.22
CA ASN A 217 12.41 -27.75 11.03
C ASN A 217 13.19 -27.62 9.72
N VAL A 218 14.03 -26.57 9.63
CA VAL A 218 14.90 -26.34 8.46
C VAL A 218 15.94 -27.45 8.36
N ALA A 219 16.51 -27.84 9.50
CA ALA A 219 17.45 -28.95 9.54
C ALA A 219 16.81 -30.27 9.10
N GLN A 220 15.58 -30.59 9.52
CA GLN A 220 14.85 -31.77 9.07
C GLN A 220 14.56 -31.73 7.56
N ALA A 221 14.12 -30.58 7.04
CA ALA A 221 13.88 -30.39 5.61
C ALA A 221 15.16 -30.66 4.79
N ILE A 222 16.28 -30.03 5.17
CA ILE A 222 17.58 -30.24 4.52
C ILE A 222 18.05 -31.68 4.68
N TRP A 223 17.90 -32.27 5.87
CA TRP A 223 18.30 -33.65 6.14
C TRP A 223 17.57 -34.63 5.22
N LYS A 224 16.25 -34.47 5.05
CA LYS A 224 15.43 -35.30 4.16
C LYS A 224 15.80 -35.12 2.70
N VAL A 225 15.97 -33.88 2.23
CA VAL A 225 16.37 -33.61 0.85
C VAL A 225 17.74 -34.23 0.56
N ARG A 226 18.72 -34.07 1.45
CA ARG A 226 20.03 -34.72 1.33
C ARG A 226 19.92 -36.24 1.30
N ALA A 227 19.05 -36.83 2.11
CA ALA A 227 18.89 -38.29 2.19
C ALA A 227 18.17 -38.89 0.97
N THR A 228 17.37 -38.10 0.25
CA THR A 228 16.44 -38.62 -0.77
C THR A 228 16.73 -38.12 -2.19
N ARG A 229 17.57 -37.11 -2.37
CA ARG A 229 17.85 -36.49 -3.68
C ARG A 229 19.33 -36.54 -4.05
N SER A 230 19.62 -36.26 -5.32
CA SER A 230 20.99 -36.10 -5.80
C SER A 230 21.64 -34.86 -5.20
N LYS A 231 22.98 -34.81 -5.25
CA LYS A 231 23.74 -33.62 -4.81
C LYS A 231 23.33 -32.35 -5.58
N ALA A 232 23.11 -32.44 -6.89
CA ALA A 232 22.73 -31.28 -7.70
C ALA A 232 21.35 -30.73 -7.30
N GLU A 233 20.40 -31.61 -6.98
CA GLU A 233 19.07 -31.22 -6.48
C GLU A 233 19.14 -30.62 -5.08
N LEU A 234 20.00 -31.16 -4.21
CA LEU A 234 20.28 -30.58 -2.90
C LEU A 234 20.92 -29.19 -3.03
N ASP A 235 21.93 -29.04 -3.87
CA ASP A 235 22.61 -27.75 -4.09
C ASP A 235 21.61 -26.70 -4.64
N LYS A 236 20.70 -27.09 -5.54
CA LYS A 236 19.59 -26.24 -6.03
C LYS A 236 18.58 -25.90 -4.93
N PHE A 237 18.30 -26.85 -4.04
CA PHE A 237 17.39 -26.63 -2.91
C PHE A 237 18.00 -25.63 -1.91
N LEU A 238 19.26 -25.82 -1.53
CA LEU A 238 19.99 -24.96 -0.59
C LEU A 238 20.18 -23.54 -1.14
N SER A 239 20.41 -23.39 -2.45
CA SER A 239 20.60 -22.07 -3.07
C SER A 239 19.36 -21.17 -3.02
N LYS A 240 18.17 -21.71 -2.71
CA LYS A 240 16.92 -20.98 -2.54
C LYS A 240 16.56 -20.70 -1.08
N ILE A 241 17.30 -21.22 -0.11
CA ILE A 241 17.02 -21.03 1.32
C ILE A 241 17.78 -19.81 1.85
N ARG A 242 17.10 -18.97 2.62
CA ARG A 242 17.70 -18.00 3.54
C ARG A 242 17.14 -18.24 4.93
N VAL A 243 18.00 -18.22 5.95
CA VAL A 243 17.59 -18.41 7.35
C VAL A 243 17.92 -17.16 8.15
N PHE A 244 16.92 -16.65 8.86
CA PHE A 244 17.07 -15.59 9.85
C PHE A 244 16.77 -16.16 11.24
N ASP A 245 17.84 -16.54 11.96
CA ASP A 245 17.80 -17.17 13.28
C ASP A 245 17.89 -16.11 14.39
N ILE A 246 16.87 -16.03 15.23
CA ILE A 246 16.83 -15.13 16.38
C ILE A 246 17.56 -15.76 17.56
N LEU A 247 18.70 -15.16 17.91
CA LEU A 247 19.52 -15.48 19.08
C LEU A 247 20.13 -16.90 19.14
N GLY A 248 19.78 -17.81 18.23
CA GLY A 248 20.19 -19.21 18.28
C GLY A 248 19.55 -19.94 19.46
N GLN A 249 18.44 -20.64 19.23
CA GLN A 249 17.67 -21.26 20.31
C GLN A 249 17.64 -22.80 20.27
N ASP A 250 18.39 -23.43 19.37
CA ASP A 250 18.70 -24.85 19.41
C ASP A 250 20.07 -25.12 18.78
N ASP A 251 20.48 -26.39 18.70
CA ASP A 251 21.74 -26.79 18.08
C ASP A 251 21.65 -27.05 16.57
N ALA A 252 20.45 -26.97 16.00
CA ALA A 252 20.22 -27.21 14.58
C ALA A 252 20.80 -26.10 13.71
N GLY A 253 20.80 -24.85 14.18
CA GLY A 253 21.40 -23.73 13.47
C GLY A 253 22.91 -23.90 13.25
N ALA A 254 23.62 -24.31 14.31
CA ALA A 254 25.03 -24.66 14.24
C ALA A 254 25.29 -25.86 13.31
N TRP A 255 24.40 -26.87 13.33
CA TRP A 255 24.48 -28.00 12.41
C TRP A 255 24.32 -27.55 10.94
N ILE A 256 23.35 -26.69 10.62
CA ILE A 256 23.15 -26.17 9.26
C ILE A 256 24.40 -25.39 8.83
N ALA A 257 24.84 -24.41 9.61
CA ALA A 257 25.99 -23.57 9.29
C ALA A 257 27.29 -24.37 9.12
N LYS A 258 27.45 -25.47 9.87
CA LYS A 258 28.60 -26.37 9.77
C LYS A 258 28.59 -27.22 8.50
N ASN A 259 27.44 -27.78 8.15
CA ASN A 259 27.33 -28.79 7.10
C ASN A 259 27.01 -28.19 5.73
N TYR A 260 26.38 -27.02 5.68
CA TYR A 260 25.95 -26.33 4.45
C TYR A 260 26.32 -24.84 4.52
N PRO A 261 27.63 -24.51 4.52
CA PRO A 261 28.11 -23.14 4.62
C PRO A 261 27.66 -22.23 3.46
N GLU A 262 27.15 -22.79 2.37
CA GLU A 262 26.55 -22.09 1.24
C GLU A 262 25.16 -21.51 1.54
N VAL A 263 24.46 -22.00 2.57
CA VAL A 263 23.18 -21.42 3.00
C VAL A 263 23.45 -20.04 3.59
N LEU A 264 22.73 -19.03 3.09
CA LEU A 264 22.74 -17.71 3.71
C LEU A 264 22.01 -17.82 5.06
N TYR A 265 22.81 -17.87 6.12
CA TYR A 265 22.37 -18.06 7.49
C TYR A 265 22.79 -16.86 8.34
N ILE A 266 21.80 -16.07 8.75
CA ILE A 266 21.96 -14.95 9.68
C ILE A 266 21.60 -15.44 11.09
N ARG A 267 22.46 -15.18 12.07
CA ARG A 267 22.09 -15.23 13.49
C ARG A 267 22.09 -13.83 14.07
N ALA A 268 20.88 -13.31 14.31
CA ALA A 268 20.67 -11.99 14.87
C ALA A 268 20.71 -12.04 16.40
N THR A 269 21.64 -11.30 17.00
CA THR A 269 21.83 -11.20 18.45
C THR A 269 21.56 -9.79 18.99
N GLY A 270 21.60 -8.77 18.13
CA GLY A 270 21.25 -7.39 18.44
C GLY A 270 19.77 -7.09 18.22
N VAL A 271 18.86 -7.82 18.86
CA VAL A 271 17.40 -7.74 18.63
C VAL A 271 16.62 -7.03 19.76
N TYR A 272 17.33 -6.46 20.74
CA TYR A 272 16.71 -5.78 21.88
C TYR A 272 17.08 -4.30 21.95
N GLY A 273 16.13 -3.48 22.37
CA GLY A 273 16.31 -2.04 22.57
C GLY A 273 15.84 -1.19 21.38
N TRP A 274 15.13 -1.80 20.43
CA TRP A 274 14.45 -1.10 19.33
C TRP A 274 13.00 -0.72 19.68
N GLN A 275 12.39 -1.49 20.58
CA GLN A 275 10.98 -1.41 20.93
C GLN A 275 10.61 -0.11 21.67
N PRO A 276 9.32 0.30 21.64
CA PRO A 276 8.74 1.26 22.58
C PRO A 276 8.85 0.79 24.04
N PRO A 277 8.57 1.69 25.02
CA PRO A 277 8.54 1.31 26.43
C PRO A 277 7.63 0.10 26.69
N LYS A 278 8.20 -0.91 27.33
CA LYS A 278 7.53 -2.15 27.70
C LYS A 278 6.25 -1.88 28.49
N ASN A 279 5.11 -2.42 28.02
CA ASN A 279 3.78 -2.26 28.64
C ASN A 279 3.37 -0.78 28.84
N GLY A 280 3.95 0.14 28.06
CA GLY A 280 3.63 1.56 28.10
C GLY A 280 2.41 1.92 27.27
N ASP A 281 2.13 3.22 27.21
CA ASP A 281 0.93 3.77 26.56
C ASP A 281 0.79 3.32 25.10
N TYR A 282 1.88 3.30 24.33
CA TYR A 282 1.85 2.80 22.95
C TYR A 282 1.28 1.38 22.85
N GLN A 283 1.82 0.46 23.65
CA GLN A 283 1.38 -0.93 23.64
C GLN A 283 -0.09 -1.05 24.09
N ARG A 284 -0.51 -0.26 25.07
CA ARG A 284 -1.86 -0.29 25.64
C ARG A 284 -2.90 0.31 24.70
N ASN A 285 -2.60 1.49 24.18
CA ASN A 285 -3.57 2.40 23.57
C ASN A 285 -3.59 2.28 22.06
N ASP A 286 -2.48 1.95 21.42
CA ASP A 286 -2.39 1.87 19.96
C ASP A 286 -2.43 0.42 19.47
N ILE A 287 -2.10 -0.55 20.33
CA ILE A 287 -2.05 -1.97 19.95
C ILE A 287 -3.11 -2.80 20.69
N GLN A 288 -3.03 -2.91 22.01
CA GLN A 288 -3.85 -3.88 22.77
C GLN A 288 -5.36 -3.54 22.80
N SER A 289 -5.70 -2.25 22.69
CA SER A 289 -7.07 -1.75 22.62
C SER A 289 -7.77 -2.01 21.27
N HIS A 290 -7.04 -2.45 20.25
CA HIS A 290 -7.52 -2.50 18.86
C HIS A 290 -8.02 -3.89 18.46
N GLY A 291 -9.28 -4.17 18.80
CA GLY A 291 -10.06 -5.27 18.26
C GLY A 291 -9.57 -6.68 18.64
N PRO A 292 -10.01 -7.73 17.91
CA PRO A 292 -9.73 -9.12 18.27
C PRO A 292 -8.23 -9.47 18.29
N LEU A 293 -7.45 -8.94 17.35
CA LEU A 293 -5.99 -9.16 17.34
C LEU A 293 -5.29 -8.40 18.48
N GLY A 294 -5.68 -7.14 18.74
CA GLY A 294 -5.15 -6.36 19.86
C GLY A 294 -5.42 -7.03 21.21
N ALA A 295 -6.61 -7.59 21.40
CA ALA A 295 -6.98 -8.32 22.61
C ALA A 295 -6.14 -9.60 22.84
N LEU A 296 -5.56 -10.17 21.78
CA LEU A 296 -4.63 -11.30 21.85
C LEU A 296 -3.16 -10.88 21.86
N TYR A 297 -2.85 -9.58 21.84
CA TYR A 297 -1.48 -9.07 22.01
C TYR A 297 -1.15 -9.02 23.52
N PRO A 298 -0.38 -9.97 24.07
CA PRO A 298 -0.20 -10.07 25.52
C PRO A 298 0.70 -8.98 26.10
N ASP A 299 0.65 -8.83 27.42
CA ASP A 299 1.66 -8.05 28.16
C ASP A 299 3.04 -8.66 28.03
N THR A 300 4.02 -7.80 27.87
CA THR A 300 5.41 -8.21 27.73
C THR A 300 5.94 -8.73 29.05
N LYS A 301 6.53 -9.94 29.00
CA LYS A 301 7.15 -10.57 30.16
C LYS A 301 8.64 -10.25 30.29
N TRP A 302 9.43 -10.40 29.23
CA TRP A 302 10.86 -10.03 29.23
C TRP A 302 11.13 -8.86 28.30
N ALA A 303 11.10 -9.10 26.99
CA ALA A 303 11.28 -8.12 25.93
C ALA A 303 10.08 -8.19 24.97
N THR A 304 9.68 -7.04 24.43
CA THR A 304 8.55 -6.98 23.49
C THR A 304 9.04 -7.48 22.14
N GLU A 305 8.29 -8.35 21.47
CA GLU A 305 8.52 -8.71 20.05
C GLU A 305 9.98 -9.08 19.70
N GLY A 306 10.65 -9.94 20.48
CA GLY A 306 12.05 -10.29 20.27
C GLY A 306 12.37 -10.84 18.87
N ASP A 307 11.39 -11.51 18.25
CA ASP A 307 11.55 -12.23 16.99
C ASP A 307 11.12 -11.45 15.74
N THR A 308 10.37 -10.37 15.95
CA THR A 308 9.88 -9.48 14.88
C THR A 308 10.95 -8.99 13.90
N PRO A 309 12.22 -8.74 14.30
CA PRO A 309 13.29 -8.44 13.35
C PRO A 309 13.46 -9.44 12.20
N ALA A 310 13.05 -10.71 12.38
CA ALA A 310 13.17 -11.74 11.35
C ALA A 310 12.33 -11.45 10.09
N PHE A 311 11.08 -11.01 10.25
CA PHE A 311 10.26 -10.62 9.10
C PHE A 311 10.44 -9.14 8.73
N MET A 312 10.82 -8.29 9.70
CA MET A 312 11.19 -6.90 9.42
C MET A 312 12.44 -6.76 8.53
N HIS A 313 13.33 -7.77 8.50
CA HIS A 313 14.49 -7.79 7.58
C HIS A 313 14.09 -7.83 6.11
N VAL A 314 13.00 -8.55 5.82
CA VAL A 314 12.47 -8.73 4.46
C VAL A 314 11.31 -7.79 4.16
N TYR A 315 10.93 -6.91 5.10
CA TYR A 315 9.80 -6.01 4.96
C TYR A 315 10.04 -5.04 3.79
N PRO A 316 9.14 -5.00 2.81
CA PRO A 316 9.43 -4.30 1.57
C PRO A 316 8.97 -2.85 1.55
N ASN A 317 9.66 -2.05 2.35
CA ASN A 317 9.40 -0.62 2.46
C ASN A 317 10.36 0.24 1.62
N GLY A 318 11.25 -0.40 0.85
CA GLY A 318 12.23 0.25 -0.02
C GLY A 318 13.56 0.65 0.64
N LEU A 319 13.77 0.27 1.91
CA LEU A 319 15.02 0.51 2.61
C LEU A 319 16.15 -0.40 2.16
N ASN A 320 15.92 -1.69 1.91
CA ASN A 320 16.97 -2.65 1.60
C ASN A 320 16.53 -3.72 0.62
N ASP A 321 17.52 -4.32 -0.05
CA ASP A 321 17.41 -5.65 -0.62
C ASP A 321 17.76 -6.66 0.49
N PRO A 322 16.87 -7.60 0.86
CA PRO A 322 17.14 -8.54 1.95
C PRO A 322 18.29 -9.50 1.66
N ASP A 323 18.61 -9.79 0.38
CA ASP A 323 19.77 -10.61 0.01
C ASP A 323 21.08 -9.81 0.17
N GLN A 324 21.01 -8.48 0.29
CA GLN A 324 22.15 -7.60 0.58
C GLN A 324 22.19 -7.25 2.07
N ILE A 325 22.59 -8.23 2.89
CA ILE A 325 22.42 -8.22 4.36
C ILE A 325 23.14 -7.06 5.09
N ASP A 326 24.13 -6.43 4.44
CA ASP A 326 24.92 -5.31 4.95
C ASP A 326 24.28 -3.94 4.70
N GLN A 327 23.22 -3.88 3.91
CA GLN A 327 22.52 -2.65 3.60
C GLN A 327 21.84 -2.02 4.82
N GLY A 328 21.33 -2.83 5.74
CA GLY A 328 20.60 -2.36 6.91
C GLY A 328 19.17 -1.91 6.58
N GLY A 329 18.22 -2.34 7.41
CA GLY A 329 16.81 -1.98 7.32
C GLY A 329 16.10 -2.21 8.64
N TRP A 330 14.79 -2.43 8.59
CA TRP A 330 13.96 -2.66 9.76
C TRP A 330 14.35 -3.92 10.55
N GLY A 331 14.90 -4.95 9.91
CA GLY A 331 15.44 -6.13 10.62
C GLY A 331 16.86 -5.98 11.18
N GLY A 332 17.48 -4.81 10.99
CA GLY A 332 18.86 -4.54 11.38
C GLY A 332 19.84 -4.67 10.22
N ARG A 333 21.15 -4.77 10.55
CA ARG A 333 22.26 -4.79 9.59
C ARG A 333 23.30 -5.84 9.97
N PHE A 334 23.83 -6.53 8.97
CA PHE A 334 24.68 -7.71 9.16
C PHE A 334 25.96 -7.64 8.34
N SER A 335 27.03 -8.27 8.83
CA SER A 335 28.30 -8.25 8.13
C SER A 335 28.38 -9.38 7.11
N TRP A 336 28.83 -9.09 5.88
CA TRP A 336 29.27 -10.11 4.92
C TRP A 336 30.50 -10.90 5.39
N LYS A 337 31.22 -10.39 6.40
CA LYS A 337 32.25 -11.17 7.07
C LYS A 337 31.58 -12.10 8.08
N LYS A 338 31.55 -13.39 7.75
CA LYS A 338 31.09 -14.41 8.69
C LYS A 338 31.89 -14.38 9.99
N LYS A 339 31.20 -14.66 11.09
CA LYS A 339 31.77 -14.78 12.43
C LYS A 339 31.70 -16.24 12.85
N THR A 340 32.83 -16.75 13.33
CA THR A 340 32.92 -18.12 13.83
C THR A 340 32.20 -18.27 15.16
N SER A 341 31.37 -19.30 15.25
CA SER A 341 30.67 -19.74 16.46
C SER A 341 29.92 -18.60 17.18
N ILE A 342 29.02 -17.91 16.46
CA ILE A 342 28.11 -16.94 17.08
C ILE A 342 27.26 -17.67 18.12
N LYS A 343 27.48 -17.32 19.39
CA LYS A 343 26.86 -17.99 20.54
C LYS A 343 25.32 -17.96 20.45
N SER A 344 24.72 -19.12 20.68
CA SER A 344 23.31 -19.29 21.00
C SER A 344 22.93 -18.69 22.35
N MET A 345 21.62 -18.67 22.65
CA MET A 345 21.10 -18.34 23.97
C MET A 345 21.63 -19.28 25.06
N ARG A 346 21.69 -18.76 26.28
CA ARG A 346 22.20 -19.49 27.47
C ARG A 346 21.48 -20.81 27.77
N ALA A 347 20.24 -20.99 27.31
CA ALA A 347 19.45 -22.20 27.54
C ALA A 347 19.85 -23.36 26.61
N VAL A 348 20.63 -23.10 25.57
CA VAL A 348 21.37 -24.11 24.81
C VAL A 348 22.62 -24.46 25.63
N LYS A 349 22.55 -25.56 26.39
CA LYS A 349 23.55 -26.06 27.34
C LYS A 349 24.75 -26.73 26.67
N GLY A 350 25.31 -26.10 25.65
CA GLY A 350 26.53 -26.55 24.96
C GLY A 350 26.30 -27.63 23.90
N GLU A 351 25.06 -27.95 23.56
CA GLU A 351 24.72 -28.88 22.46
C GLU A 351 25.34 -28.41 21.13
N GLU A 352 25.46 -27.09 20.90
CA GLU A 352 26.11 -26.55 19.69
C GLU A 352 27.62 -26.85 19.58
N ARG A 353 28.31 -27.09 20.70
CA ARG A 353 29.79 -27.22 20.72
C ARG A 353 30.30 -28.38 19.87
N GLN A 354 29.46 -29.38 19.63
CA GLN A 354 29.81 -30.52 18.78
C GLN A 354 30.00 -30.14 17.30
N TYR A 355 29.50 -28.97 16.89
CA TYR A 355 29.60 -28.46 15.52
C TYR A 355 30.71 -27.43 15.33
N ASP A 356 31.42 -27.05 16.40
CA ASP A 356 32.50 -26.07 16.32
C ASP A 356 33.69 -26.57 15.46
N PRO A 357 34.37 -25.68 14.73
CA PRO A 357 33.93 -24.32 14.39
C PRO A 357 32.88 -24.34 13.28
N TYR A 358 31.92 -23.41 13.33
CA TYR A 358 30.97 -23.13 12.25
C TYR A 358 30.91 -21.62 12.00
N ASP A 359 30.57 -21.20 10.79
CA ASP A 359 30.61 -19.79 10.38
C ASP A 359 29.25 -19.34 9.88
N MET A 360 28.76 -18.21 10.39
CA MET A 360 27.46 -17.63 10.02
C MET A 360 27.55 -16.10 9.97
N TYR A 361 26.57 -15.47 9.33
CA TYR A 361 26.47 -14.01 9.30
C TYR A 361 25.88 -13.50 10.61
N GLY A 362 26.40 -12.38 11.12
CA GLY A 362 25.96 -11.78 12.38
C GLY A 362 25.85 -10.27 12.26
N ASN A 363 25.27 -9.65 13.29
CA ASN A 363 25.10 -8.19 13.32
C ASN A 363 26.43 -7.46 13.12
N THR A 364 26.36 -6.30 12.46
CA THR A 364 27.42 -5.29 12.54
C THR A 364 27.52 -4.73 13.97
N SER A 365 28.56 -3.92 14.24
CA SER A 365 28.87 -3.43 15.59
C SER A 365 27.84 -2.47 16.17
N ASP A 366 26.98 -1.90 15.35
CA ASP A 366 25.82 -1.07 15.74
C ASP A 366 24.68 -1.91 16.37
N GLY A 367 24.61 -3.22 16.11
CA GLY A 367 23.65 -4.12 16.74
C GLY A 367 22.21 -3.62 16.61
N ALA A 368 21.49 -3.54 17.73
CA ALA A 368 20.10 -3.09 17.76
C ALA A 368 19.91 -1.60 17.37
N LYS A 369 20.98 -0.79 17.39
CA LYS A 369 20.90 0.60 16.91
C LYS A 369 20.60 0.67 15.42
N ALA A 370 21.00 -0.37 14.66
CA ALA A 370 20.65 -0.49 13.25
C ALA A 370 19.14 -0.65 13.02
N ILE A 371 18.42 -1.19 14.01
CA ILE A 371 16.95 -1.29 14.02
C ILE A 371 16.36 0.01 14.57
N LYS A 372 16.74 0.42 15.80
CA LYS A 372 16.11 1.52 16.55
C LYS A 372 16.04 2.84 15.76
N ARG A 373 17.01 3.11 14.90
CA ARG A 373 17.02 4.31 14.05
C ARG A 373 15.77 4.48 13.17
N TRP A 374 15.05 3.39 12.89
CA TRP A 374 13.85 3.39 12.05
C TRP A 374 12.54 3.44 12.83
N SER A 375 12.57 3.72 14.14
CA SER A 375 11.44 3.50 15.03
C SER A 375 10.16 4.23 14.65
N LYS A 376 10.27 5.45 14.15
CA LYS A 376 9.09 6.18 13.68
C LYS A 376 8.37 5.45 12.54
N GLY A 377 9.12 4.83 11.62
CA GLY A 377 8.54 4.09 10.51
C GLY A 377 7.79 2.85 10.97
N TYR A 378 8.45 1.96 11.72
CA TYR A 378 7.85 0.68 12.08
C TYR A 378 6.86 0.74 13.27
N ASP A 379 6.99 1.72 14.17
CA ASP A 379 6.01 1.90 15.26
C ASP A 379 4.72 2.49 14.69
N ASN A 380 4.82 3.51 13.82
CA ASN A 380 3.64 4.09 13.18
C ASN A 380 2.99 3.14 12.18
N ASP A 381 3.77 2.36 11.42
CA ASP A 381 3.25 1.28 10.55
C ASP A 381 2.35 0.32 11.33
N PHE A 382 2.80 -0.12 12.51
CA PHE A 382 2.01 -1.07 13.29
C PHE A 382 0.79 -0.45 13.94
N ALA A 383 0.90 0.77 14.50
CA ALA A 383 -0.26 1.49 15.02
C ALA A 383 -1.33 1.70 13.94
N ALA A 384 -0.96 2.23 12.77
CA ALA A 384 -1.91 2.40 11.66
C ALA A 384 -2.52 1.08 11.19
N ARG A 385 -1.74 0.00 11.14
CA ARG A 385 -2.27 -1.33 10.78
C ARG A 385 -3.19 -1.92 11.84
N MET A 386 -3.03 -1.54 13.11
CA MET A 386 -3.99 -1.86 14.16
C MET A 386 -5.28 -1.04 13.99
N ASP A 387 -5.21 0.22 13.57
CA ASP A 387 -6.39 1.00 13.14
C ASP A 387 -7.10 0.30 11.98
N TRP A 388 -6.36 -0.16 10.96
CA TRP A 388 -6.90 -0.90 9.83
C TRP A 388 -7.64 -2.18 10.25
N SER A 389 -7.29 -2.75 11.40
CA SER A 389 -7.91 -3.99 11.89
C SER A 389 -9.29 -3.75 12.50
N ILE A 390 -9.58 -2.54 13.01
CA ILE A 390 -10.86 -2.21 13.67
C ILE A 390 -11.77 -1.36 12.80
N THR A 391 -11.24 -0.80 11.73
CA THR A 391 -11.93 0.17 10.90
C THR A 391 -12.40 -0.45 9.58
N SER A 392 -13.68 -0.29 9.25
CA SER A 392 -14.27 -0.84 8.02
C SER A 392 -14.31 0.16 6.85
N LYS A 393 -13.76 1.36 7.04
CA LYS A 393 -13.71 2.43 6.04
C LYS A 393 -12.28 2.88 5.81
N TYR A 394 -11.90 3.01 4.55
CA TYR A 394 -10.54 3.40 4.18
C TYR A 394 -10.18 4.74 4.84
N GLU A 395 -11.02 5.75 4.70
CA GLU A 395 -10.79 7.13 5.19
C GLU A 395 -10.65 7.31 6.70
N ASP A 396 -11.03 6.29 7.50
CA ASP A 396 -11.01 6.35 8.96
C ASP A 396 -9.64 5.88 9.54
N ALA A 397 -8.64 5.60 8.68
CA ALA A 397 -7.25 5.33 9.08
C ALA A 397 -6.25 5.84 8.02
N ASN A 398 -5.00 6.12 8.43
CA ASN A 398 -3.95 6.61 7.53
C ASN A 398 -3.30 5.47 6.70
N HIS A 399 -2.76 5.77 5.52
CA HIS A 399 -2.03 4.82 4.67
C HIS A 399 -0.68 5.34 4.20
N HIS A 400 0.21 4.39 3.89
CA HIS A 400 1.58 4.70 3.55
C HIS A 400 1.67 5.53 2.26
N PRO A 401 2.51 6.58 2.22
CA PRO A 401 2.78 7.30 0.99
C PRO A 401 3.49 6.39 -0.02
N ILE A 402 3.41 6.75 -1.30
CA ILE A 402 4.10 6.09 -2.40
C ILE A 402 5.32 6.94 -2.75
N ALA A 403 6.51 6.50 -2.33
CA ALA A 403 7.76 7.16 -2.67
C ALA A 403 8.23 6.78 -4.09
N VAL A 404 8.64 7.78 -4.87
CA VAL A 404 9.21 7.62 -6.22
C VAL A 404 10.67 8.06 -6.20
N LEU A 405 11.54 7.38 -6.95
CA LEU A 405 12.95 7.78 -7.08
C LEU A 405 13.36 7.82 -8.55
N ASN A 406 13.63 9.02 -9.07
CA ASN A 406 13.95 9.27 -10.47
C ASN A 406 12.92 8.67 -11.46
N GLY A 407 11.64 8.76 -11.12
CA GLY A 407 10.53 8.20 -11.91
C GLY A 407 10.28 6.71 -11.69
N ASP A 408 11.13 6.01 -10.93
CA ASP A 408 10.91 4.61 -10.56
C ASP A 408 10.01 4.53 -9.31
N THR A 409 8.84 3.93 -9.50
CA THR A 409 7.84 3.66 -8.46
C THR A 409 8.04 2.29 -7.80
N SER A 410 9.11 1.57 -8.17
CA SER A 410 9.40 0.27 -7.56
C SER A 410 9.81 0.46 -6.11
N ARG A 411 9.79 -0.61 -5.31
CA ARG A 411 10.40 -0.59 -3.97
C ARG A 411 11.81 -1.18 -3.96
N ARG A 412 12.44 -1.37 -5.12
CA ARG A 412 13.79 -1.97 -5.24
C ARG A 412 14.89 -0.95 -4.94
N VAL A 413 16.01 -1.41 -4.42
CA VAL A 413 17.23 -0.59 -4.30
C VAL A 413 17.75 -0.24 -5.69
N MET A 414 18.00 1.05 -5.92
CA MET A 414 18.50 1.55 -7.20
C MET A 414 20.01 1.76 -7.16
N ASN A 415 20.63 1.69 -8.33
CA ASN A 415 22.05 1.94 -8.50
C ASN A 415 22.27 2.99 -9.60
N VAL A 416 23.29 3.84 -9.42
CA VAL A 416 23.75 4.78 -10.46
C VAL A 416 25.26 4.87 -10.43
N SER A 417 25.89 5.03 -11.59
CA SER A 417 27.33 5.28 -11.71
C SER A 417 27.61 6.79 -11.80
N ALA A 418 28.72 7.23 -11.20
CA ALA A 418 29.14 8.63 -11.25
C ALA A 418 30.67 8.76 -11.28
N ALA A 419 31.17 9.77 -12.01
CA ALA A 419 32.59 10.08 -12.00
C ALA A 419 33.00 10.81 -10.70
N PRO A 420 34.23 10.62 -10.19
CA PRO A 420 34.76 11.42 -9.09
C PRO A 420 34.70 12.92 -9.40
N GLY A 421 34.24 13.75 -8.46
CA GLY A 421 34.10 15.20 -8.64
C GLY A 421 32.86 15.64 -9.43
N SER A 422 32.04 14.70 -9.92
CA SER A 422 30.81 15.01 -10.65
C SER A 422 29.65 15.39 -9.72
N THR A 423 28.47 15.66 -10.30
CA THR A 423 27.24 15.90 -9.53
C THR A 423 26.17 14.93 -9.99
N VAL A 424 25.57 14.23 -9.02
CA VAL A 424 24.39 13.37 -9.26
C VAL A 424 23.15 14.13 -8.76
N SER A 425 22.11 14.17 -9.59
CA SER A 425 20.80 14.71 -9.18
C SER A 425 19.82 13.57 -9.00
N LEU A 426 19.17 13.52 -7.83
CA LEU A 426 18.11 12.58 -7.54
C LEU A 426 16.81 13.35 -7.30
N SER A 427 15.68 12.76 -7.65
CA SER A 427 14.37 13.39 -7.56
C SER A 427 13.33 12.41 -7.02
N ALA A 428 12.55 12.88 -6.06
CA ALA A 428 11.36 12.24 -5.52
C ALA A 428 10.08 12.61 -6.28
N LYS A 429 10.21 13.37 -7.37
CA LYS A 429 9.08 13.86 -8.16
C LYS A 429 8.21 12.70 -8.63
N GLY A 430 6.90 12.85 -8.40
CA GLY A 430 5.91 11.80 -8.66
C GLY A 430 5.55 10.98 -7.42
N SER A 431 6.22 11.20 -6.28
CA SER A 431 5.75 10.68 -4.99
C SER A 431 4.35 11.22 -4.70
N SER A 432 3.52 10.39 -4.08
CA SER A 432 2.11 10.72 -3.84
C SER A 432 1.62 10.07 -2.56
N ASP A 433 0.56 10.63 -1.98
CA ASP A 433 -0.11 10.09 -0.81
C ASP A 433 -1.52 9.64 -1.19
N PRO A 434 -1.94 8.40 -0.88
CA PRO A 434 -3.27 7.91 -1.25
C PRO A 434 -4.41 8.62 -0.49
N ASP A 435 -4.14 9.10 0.72
CA ASP A 435 -5.08 9.85 1.56
C ASP A 435 -5.06 11.37 1.25
N LYS A 436 -4.13 11.79 0.38
CA LYS A 436 -3.87 13.18 -0.04
C LYS A 436 -3.29 14.04 1.08
N ASN A 437 -2.65 13.40 2.05
CA ASN A 437 -1.84 14.06 3.05
C ASN A 437 -0.64 14.78 2.40
N ALA A 438 -0.12 15.80 3.07
CA ALA A 438 1.03 16.54 2.60
C ALA A 438 2.31 15.70 2.80
N LEU A 439 3.13 15.62 1.74
CA LEU A 439 4.39 14.88 1.77
C LEU A 439 5.56 15.75 2.21
N THR A 440 6.36 15.22 3.13
CA THR A 440 7.68 15.70 3.49
C THR A 440 8.76 14.79 2.91
N TYR A 441 9.84 15.39 2.40
CA TYR A 441 10.97 14.66 1.80
C TYR A 441 12.21 14.85 2.66
N ALA A 442 12.90 13.75 2.97
CA ALA A 442 14.17 13.79 3.67
C ALA A 442 15.19 12.87 2.98
N TRP A 443 16.29 13.46 2.51
CA TRP A 443 17.42 12.76 1.91
C TRP A 443 18.56 12.67 2.92
N SER A 444 19.10 11.48 3.12
CA SER A 444 20.22 11.25 4.03
C SER A 444 21.31 10.39 3.40
N PHE A 445 22.56 10.69 3.77
CA PHE A 445 23.69 9.83 3.46
C PHE A 445 23.76 8.72 4.52
N TYR A 446 23.47 7.49 4.12
CA TYR A 446 23.59 6.34 5.00
C TYR A 446 25.02 5.81 4.94
N GLN A 447 25.87 6.39 5.80
CA GLN A 447 27.31 6.12 5.82
C GLN A 447 27.65 4.68 6.24
N ASP A 448 26.91 4.09 7.18
CA ASP A 448 27.24 2.77 7.76
C ASP A 448 27.37 1.60 6.74
N PRO A 449 26.50 1.47 5.71
CA PRO A 449 26.67 0.50 4.63
C PRO A 449 27.54 1.01 3.47
N SER A 450 27.94 2.28 3.47
CA SER A 450 28.72 2.87 2.38
C SER A 450 30.20 2.49 2.51
N SER A 451 30.86 2.23 1.38
CA SER A 451 32.32 2.08 1.36
C SER A 451 33.04 3.45 1.32
N TYR A 452 32.30 4.53 1.07
CA TYR A 452 32.74 5.90 1.31
C TYR A 452 32.51 6.29 2.76
N ASP A 453 33.59 6.72 3.40
CA ASP A 453 33.69 7.04 4.82
C ASP A 453 33.95 8.55 5.08
N GLY A 454 34.02 9.36 4.02
CA GLY A 454 34.15 10.81 4.12
C GLY A 454 32.81 11.56 4.23
N ASP A 455 32.90 12.88 4.33
CA ASP A 455 31.73 13.75 4.40
C ASP A 455 31.05 13.90 3.03
N LEU A 456 29.72 13.78 2.99
CA LEU A 456 28.94 13.98 1.77
C LEU A 456 27.99 15.16 1.91
N LYS A 457 28.06 16.10 0.98
CA LYS A 457 27.15 17.27 0.93
C LYS A 457 25.94 16.97 0.07
N LEU A 458 24.76 17.06 0.68
CA LEU A 458 23.46 16.94 0.04
C LEU A 458 22.80 18.32 -0.05
N ASN A 459 22.67 18.87 -1.26
CA ASN A 459 22.00 20.15 -1.47
C ASN A 459 20.52 19.91 -1.81
N GLY A 460 19.60 20.46 -1.01
CA GLY A 460 18.16 20.19 -1.13
C GLY A 460 17.72 18.92 -0.42
N TYR A 461 18.37 18.58 0.69
CA TYR A 461 18.12 17.34 1.44
C TYR A 461 16.70 17.26 2.05
N ASP A 462 15.99 18.38 2.15
CA ASP A 462 14.64 18.51 2.69
C ASP A 462 13.60 18.86 1.60
N SER A 463 13.93 18.56 0.34
CA SER A 463 13.12 18.95 -0.83
C SER A 463 12.85 17.78 -1.77
N GLU A 464 11.92 17.97 -2.71
CA GLU A 464 11.59 16.94 -3.72
C GLU A 464 12.82 16.51 -4.55
N SER A 465 13.89 17.32 -4.65
CA SER A 465 15.07 16.94 -5.43
C SER A 465 16.38 17.30 -4.72
N VAL A 466 17.32 16.35 -4.68
CA VAL A 466 18.63 16.53 -4.05
C VAL A 466 19.75 16.48 -5.09
N LYS A 467 20.77 17.33 -4.88
CA LYS A 467 22.03 17.27 -5.64
C LYS A 467 23.17 16.81 -4.74
N ILE A 468 23.84 15.76 -5.17
CA ILE A 468 24.98 15.15 -4.50
C ILE A 468 26.25 15.58 -5.23
N SER A 469 27.12 16.30 -4.54
CA SER A 469 28.48 16.56 -5.03
C SER A 469 29.36 15.35 -4.75
N VAL A 470 29.67 14.55 -5.77
CA VAL A 470 30.46 13.33 -5.63
C VAL A 470 31.91 13.72 -5.29
N PRO A 471 32.44 13.34 -4.12
CA PRO A 471 33.80 13.70 -3.75
C PRO A 471 34.84 13.08 -4.69
N ALA A 472 35.93 13.81 -4.96
CA ALA A 472 36.99 13.31 -5.84
C ALA A 472 37.74 12.11 -5.25
N ASP A 473 37.78 12.00 -3.92
CA ASP A 473 38.36 10.89 -3.16
C ASP A 473 37.39 9.71 -2.97
N ALA A 474 36.18 9.79 -3.54
CA ALA A 474 35.23 8.69 -3.56
C ALA A 474 35.50 7.67 -4.67
N ALA A 475 36.52 7.85 -5.52
CA ALA A 475 36.86 6.94 -6.62
C ALA A 475 36.96 5.48 -6.17
N GLY A 476 36.23 4.58 -6.85
CA GLY A 476 36.16 3.16 -6.52
C GLY A 476 35.35 2.82 -5.25
N LYS A 477 34.63 3.79 -4.66
CA LYS A 477 33.78 3.60 -3.49
C LYS A 477 32.30 3.75 -3.87
N ASN A 478 31.40 3.34 -2.98
CA ASN A 478 29.96 3.55 -3.10
C ASN A 478 29.42 4.46 -1.97
N MET A 479 28.29 5.11 -2.25
CA MET A 479 27.56 5.95 -1.29
C MET A 479 26.09 5.58 -1.32
N HIS A 480 25.53 5.25 -0.17
CA HIS A 480 24.13 4.89 -0.01
C HIS A 480 23.33 6.14 0.38
N ILE A 481 22.36 6.52 -0.44
CA ILE A 481 21.50 7.67 -0.23
C ILE A 481 20.09 7.16 0.02
N ILE A 482 19.49 7.57 1.13
CA ILE A 482 18.12 7.22 1.50
C ILE A 482 17.23 8.42 1.25
N LEU A 483 16.16 8.20 0.50
CA LEU A 483 14.99 9.04 0.48
C LEU A 483 14.00 8.45 1.49
N GLU A 484 13.63 9.26 2.47
CA GLU A 484 12.48 9.06 3.35
C GLU A 484 11.39 10.03 2.91
N VAL A 485 10.22 9.50 2.58
CA VAL A 485 9.00 10.27 2.32
C VAL A 485 8.03 9.94 3.43
N HIS A 486 7.48 10.96 4.08
CA HIS A 486 6.42 10.73 5.05
C HIS A 486 5.30 11.74 4.87
N ASP A 487 4.10 11.29 5.21
CA ASP A 487 2.91 12.11 5.17
C ASP A 487 2.77 12.97 6.45
N ASP A 488 1.66 13.71 6.55
CA ASP A 488 1.18 14.39 7.75
C ASP A 488 -0.13 13.79 8.31
N GLY A 489 -0.41 12.52 8.00
CA GLY A 489 -1.54 11.77 8.57
C GLY A 489 -1.27 11.32 10.01
N GLU A 490 -2.26 10.68 10.64
CA GLU A 490 -2.18 10.23 12.04
C GLU A 490 -2.37 8.70 12.14
N PRO A 491 -1.37 7.95 12.64
CA PRO A 491 0.02 8.40 12.83
C PRO A 491 0.71 8.66 11.48
N ASN A 492 1.77 9.47 11.44
CA ASN A 492 2.50 9.73 10.20
C ASN A 492 3.07 8.43 9.61
N LEU A 493 2.84 8.14 8.34
CA LEU A 493 3.38 6.94 7.70
C LEU A 493 4.55 7.25 6.76
N TYR A 494 5.43 6.27 6.65
CA TYR A 494 6.75 6.42 6.04
C TYR A 494 6.96 5.45 4.88
N ALA A 495 7.49 5.97 3.78
CA ALA A 495 7.97 5.17 2.65
C ALA A 495 9.41 5.54 2.30
N TYR A 496 10.18 4.56 1.82
CA TYR A 496 11.60 4.75 1.58
C TYR A 496 12.01 4.38 0.15
N ARG A 497 13.08 5.02 -0.33
CA ARG A 497 13.83 4.59 -1.51
C ARG A 497 15.32 4.67 -1.22
N ARG A 498 16.09 3.71 -1.73
CA ARG A 498 17.57 3.73 -1.63
C ARG A 498 18.20 3.88 -3.01
N MET A 499 19.12 4.83 -3.13
CA MET A 499 20.06 4.95 -4.26
C MET A 499 21.47 4.61 -3.81
N ILE A 500 22.14 3.67 -4.49
CA ILE A 500 23.56 3.40 -4.34
C ILE A 500 24.30 4.10 -5.49
N VAL A 501 25.10 5.11 -5.15
CA VAL A 501 25.97 5.82 -6.10
C VAL A 501 27.32 5.12 -6.12
N ASN A 502 27.63 4.42 -7.21
CA ASN A 502 28.92 3.76 -7.44
C ASN A 502 29.85 4.75 -8.16
N VAL A 503 31.01 5.03 -7.58
CA VAL A 503 31.94 6.02 -8.13
C VAL A 503 33.05 5.34 -8.93
N ASP A 504 33.22 5.77 -10.17
CA ASP A 504 34.16 5.15 -11.12
C ASP A 504 35.62 5.20 -10.60
N GLY A 505 36.40 4.15 -10.91
CA GLY A 505 37.74 3.93 -10.35
C GLY A 505 38.88 4.76 -10.96
N GLU A 506 38.64 5.55 -12.01
CA GLU A 506 39.67 6.38 -12.65
C GLU A 506 39.51 7.85 -12.28
N SER A 507 40.45 8.38 -11.49
CA SER A 507 40.54 9.82 -11.18
C SER A 507 41.16 10.57 -12.37
N PRO A 508 40.55 11.63 -12.91
CA PRO A 508 41.20 12.49 -13.88
C PRO A 508 42.40 13.22 -13.24
N ALA A 509 43.57 13.15 -13.89
CA ALA A 509 44.81 13.74 -13.43
C ALA A 509 44.65 15.24 -13.05
N ALA A 510 45.16 15.58 -11.87
CA ALA A 510 45.15 16.93 -11.30
C ALA A 510 45.89 17.94 -12.20
N SER A 511 45.20 19.03 -12.57
CA SER A 511 45.78 20.22 -13.20
C SER A 511 45.92 21.33 -12.16
N THR A 512 47.18 21.72 -11.94
CA THR A 512 47.69 22.74 -11.01
C THR A 512 47.27 24.18 -11.36
N ALA A 513 46.79 24.95 -10.38
CA ALA A 513 46.95 26.41 -10.34
C ALA A 513 46.87 26.96 -8.90
N THR A 514 47.88 27.74 -8.49
CA THR A 514 48.09 28.37 -7.17
C THR A 514 47.69 29.87 -7.19
N PRO A 515 47.76 30.66 -6.08
CA PRO A 515 46.62 31.38 -5.51
C PRO A 515 46.66 32.91 -5.69
N ALA A 516 45.55 33.60 -5.45
CA ALA A 516 45.52 35.05 -5.25
C ALA A 516 44.48 35.47 -4.18
N SER A 517 44.89 36.37 -3.28
CA SER A 517 44.09 37.11 -2.28
C SER A 517 44.55 38.59 -2.26
N PRO A 518 43.91 39.53 -1.52
CA PRO A 518 42.58 40.14 -1.67
C PRO A 518 42.70 41.71 -1.75
N PRO A 519 41.63 42.55 -1.92
CA PRO A 519 40.68 42.96 -0.84
C PRO A 519 39.24 43.27 -1.39
N ALA A 520 38.15 43.63 -0.71
CA ALA A 520 37.75 43.86 0.69
C ALA A 520 36.20 43.98 0.78
N LYS A 521 35.70 43.82 2.01
CA LYS A 521 34.42 44.29 2.62
C LYS A 521 33.13 43.48 2.42
N LYS A 522 32.95 42.62 3.43
CA LYS A 522 31.73 42.09 4.06
C LYS A 522 30.42 42.85 3.77
N GLN A 523 29.41 42.08 3.40
CA GLN A 523 28.04 42.26 3.87
C GLN A 523 27.61 40.90 4.44
N MET A 524 27.37 40.87 5.76
CA MET A 524 26.86 39.67 6.44
C MET A 524 25.38 39.50 6.10
N VAL A 525 25.02 38.35 5.54
CA VAL A 525 23.63 37.89 5.40
C VAL A 525 23.47 36.71 6.36
N ALA A 526 22.52 36.85 7.29
CA ALA A 526 22.34 36.00 8.46
C ALA A 526 21.78 34.62 8.10
N GLY A 527 22.59 33.60 8.33
CA GLY A 527 22.19 32.21 8.61
C GLY A 527 22.98 31.74 9.84
N LYS A 528 22.50 30.70 10.54
CA LYS A 528 23.05 30.17 11.81
C LYS A 528 24.61 30.17 11.77
N PRO A 529 25.31 30.95 12.60
CA PRO A 529 26.77 31.08 12.51
C PRO A 529 27.47 29.81 13.00
N ALA A 530 28.66 29.52 12.45
CA ALA A 530 29.53 28.40 12.87
C ALA A 530 30.12 28.55 14.30
N SER A 531 29.60 29.45 15.12
CA SER A 531 30.05 29.77 16.49
C SER A 531 28.91 29.57 17.50
N SER A 532 29.21 29.20 18.75
CA SER A 532 28.21 28.98 19.80
C SER A 532 27.24 30.16 19.98
N MET A 533 26.00 29.90 20.43
CA MET A 533 24.99 30.96 20.64
C MET A 533 25.50 32.05 21.60
N LYS A 534 26.29 31.70 22.61
CA LYS A 534 26.96 32.67 23.48
C LYS A 534 27.82 33.69 22.73
N THR A 535 28.66 33.21 21.79
CA THR A 535 29.57 34.06 21.00
C THR A 535 28.79 34.87 19.97
N TRP A 536 27.79 34.26 19.36
CA TRP A 536 26.92 34.96 18.41
C TRP A 536 26.10 36.06 19.08
N LEU A 537 25.49 35.78 20.24
CA LEU A 537 24.63 36.73 20.94
C LEU A 537 25.40 37.99 21.37
N LYS A 538 26.68 37.83 21.77
CA LYS A 538 27.60 38.95 22.02
C LYS A 538 27.73 39.86 20.81
N ASN A 539 27.95 39.29 19.62
CA ASN A 539 28.09 40.05 18.39
C ASN A 539 26.73 40.64 17.93
N TYR A 540 25.65 39.86 18.04
CA TYR A 540 24.31 40.30 17.69
C TYR A 540 23.86 41.51 18.51
N ILE A 541 24.11 41.51 19.82
CA ILE A 541 23.78 42.64 20.69
C ILE A 541 24.63 43.86 20.32
N ALA A 542 25.94 43.69 20.14
CA ALA A 542 26.84 44.79 19.76
C ALA A 542 26.47 45.41 18.39
N ASP A 543 26.02 44.60 17.44
CA ASP A 543 25.65 45.06 16.09
C ASP A 543 24.23 45.65 16.03
N THR A 544 23.29 45.12 16.81
CA THR A 544 21.86 45.47 16.73
C THR A 544 21.48 46.57 17.72
N TYR A 545 22.17 46.66 18.85
CA TYR A 545 21.93 47.61 19.93
C TYR A 545 23.25 48.35 20.22
N PRO A 546 23.64 49.31 19.38
CA PRO A 546 24.94 49.99 19.49
C PRO A 546 25.11 50.80 20.78
N ASP A 547 24.01 51.14 21.44
CA ASP A 547 23.98 51.83 22.74
C ASP A 547 23.95 50.87 23.95
N ALA A 548 23.93 49.55 23.71
CA ALA A 548 23.93 48.56 24.79
C ALA A 548 25.32 48.44 25.41
N GLU A 549 25.41 48.69 26.71
CA GLU A 549 26.65 48.45 27.47
C GLU A 549 26.81 46.95 27.70
N LEU A 550 27.90 46.37 27.17
CA LEU A 550 28.21 44.95 27.30
C LEU A 550 29.35 44.73 28.29
N GLU A 551 29.08 43.93 29.31
CA GLU A 551 30.02 43.57 30.36
C GLU A 551 30.41 42.08 30.26
N ASP A 552 31.71 41.80 30.40
CA ASP A 552 32.27 40.45 30.38
C ASP A 552 32.83 40.11 31.75
N HIS A 553 32.17 39.16 32.43
CA HIS A 553 32.45 38.82 33.83
C HIS A 553 33.34 37.56 33.97
N GLY A 554 34.06 37.19 32.91
CA GLY A 554 35.02 36.08 32.98
C GLY A 554 34.37 34.71 33.13
N GLY A 555 33.30 34.45 32.38
CA GLY A 555 32.57 33.18 32.37
C GLY A 555 31.15 33.32 31.83
N TRP A 556 30.53 34.46 32.09
CA TRP A 556 29.21 34.86 31.61
C TRP A 556 29.24 36.33 31.16
N LEU A 557 28.23 36.73 30.38
CA LEU A 557 28.13 38.04 29.74
C LEU A 557 26.83 38.73 30.17
N GLN A 558 26.85 40.05 30.27
CA GLN A 558 25.68 40.87 30.55
C GLN A 558 25.58 42.02 29.55
N ALA A 559 24.36 42.39 29.16
CA ALA A 559 24.13 43.60 28.40
C ALA A 559 22.83 44.29 28.81
N HIS A 560 22.83 45.63 28.74
CA HIS A 560 21.64 46.45 28.92
C HIS A 560 21.04 46.79 27.55
N VAL A 561 19.92 46.16 27.19
CA VAL A 561 19.21 46.39 25.93
C VAL A 561 17.92 47.16 26.19
N GLY A 562 18.01 48.50 26.11
CA GLY A 562 16.93 49.37 26.57
C GLY A 562 16.71 49.22 28.07
N ASP A 563 15.48 48.95 28.49
CA ASP A 563 15.12 48.70 29.89
C ASP A 563 15.35 47.24 30.34
N LEU A 564 15.80 46.35 29.43
CA LEU A 564 15.99 44.93 29.69
C LEU A 564 17.46 44.59 29.94
N VAL A 565 17.76 43.98 31.07
CA VAL A 565 19.08 43.37 31.36
C VAL A 565 19.08 41.92 30.91
N VAL A 566 20.02 41.59 30.04
CA VAL A 566 20.19 40.26 29.44
C VAL A 566 21.50 39.67 29.94
N SER A 567 21.43 38.56 30.69
CA SER A 567 22.61 37.85 31.20
C SER A 567 22.68 36.45 30.61
N TRP A 568 23.84 36.02 30.08
CA TRP A 568 23.96 34.69 29.48
C TRP A 568 25.31 34.01 29.68
N ALA A 569 25.27 32.67 29.72
CA ALA A 569 26.44 31.81 29.81
C ALA A 569 26.23 30.52 29.00
N GLU A 570 27.32 29.83 28.69
CA GLU A 570 27.31 28.57 27.95
C GLU A 570 27.76 27.44 28.88
N TRP A 571 27.01 26.34 28.88
CA TRP A 571 27.13 25.25 29.84
C TRP A 571 27.40 23.94 29.12
N ASN A 572 28.68 23.57 29.03
CA ASN A 572 29.16 22.39 28.28
C ASN A 572 29.52 21.21 29.19
N GLU A 573 29.22 21.30 30.48
CA GLU A 573 29.49 20.23 31.45
C GLU A 573 28.46 19.11 31.30
N ALA A 574 28.94 17.86 31.28
CA ALA A 574 28.09 16.70 31.04
C ALA A 574 27.04 16.54 32.15
N GLY A 575 25.77 16.47 31.76
CA GLY A 575 24.65 16.31 32.68
C GLY A 575 24.25 17.56 33.46
N VAL A 576 24.79 18.74 33.12
CA VAL A 576 24.49 19.99 33.84
C VAL A 576 23.00 20.33 33.80
N THR A 577 22.45 20.75 34.94
CA THR A 577 21.01 21.06 35.12
C THR A 577 20.77 22.50 35.54
N LEU A 578 19.54 23.02 35.33
CA LEU A 578 19.17 24.36 35.80
C LEU A 578 19.38 24.56 37.31
N LYS A 579 19.31 23.50 38.11
CA LYS A 579 19.62 23.53 39.55
C LYS A 579 21.05 23.99 39.84
N GLU A 580 22.02 23.55 39.04
CA GLU A 580 23.42 23.92 39.23
C GLU A 580 23.66 25.38 38.83
N LEU A 581 22.88 25.90 37.87
CA LEU A 581 22.90 27.29 37.44
C LEU A 581 22.36 28.26 38.51
N GLU A 582 21.54 27.80 39.45
CA GLU A 582 21.08 28.63 40.60
C GLU A 582 22.24 29.10 41.47
N ALA A 583 23.30 28.29 41.60
CA ALA A 583 24.54 28.68 42.29
C ALA A 583 25.34 29.75 41.52
N HIS A 584 25.03 29.95 40.23
CA HIS A 584 25.66 30.90 39.31
C HIS A 584 24.73 32.07 38.93
N ALA A 585 23.80 32.41 39.83
CA ALA A 585 22.90 33.56 39.74
C ALA A 585 21.67 33.42 38.81
N LEU A 586 21.29 32.19 38.43
CA LEU A 586 19.94 31.91 37.94
C LEU A 586 18.93 32.15 39.08
N LYS A 587 17.89 32.94 38.85
CA LYS A 587 16.93 33.38 39.86
C LYS A 587 15.53 32.88 39.52
N ASP A 588 14.91 32.26 40.51
CA ASP A 588 13.51 31.85 40.46
C ASP A 588 12.58 33.04 40.12
N GLY A 589 11.55 32.78 39.32
CA GLY A 589 10.58 33.78 38.88
C GLY A 589 11.02 34.68 37.71
N ARG A 590 12.23 34.51 37.17
CA ARG A 590 12.72 35.29 36.01
C ARG A 590 12.46 34.56 34.71
N SER A 591 12.24 35.30 33.62
CA SER A 591 12.17 34.69 32.28
C SER A 591 13.55 34.19 31.86
N ILE A 592 13.60 33.05 31.17
CA ILE A 592 14.84 32.48 30.66
C ILE A 592 14.69 32.02 29.20
N PHE A 593 15.80 31.93 28.48
CA PHE A 593 15.88 31.27 27.18
C PHE A 593 16.98 30.21 27.19
N ILE A 594 16.70 29.03 26.67
CA ILE A 594 17.63 27.89 26.64
C ILE A 594 17.88 27.50 25.18
N SER A 595 19.12 27.65 24.71
CA SER A 595 19.48 27.34 23.32
C SER A 595 19.61 25.82 23.10
N LYS A 596 18.49 25.17 22.84
CA LYS A 596 18.40 23.73 22.60
C LYS A 596 17.45 23.49 21.44
N ASP A 597 17.99 23.06 20.30
CA ASP A 597 17.24 22.95 19.05
C ASP A 597 16.42 21.67 18.94
N GLU A 598 16.62 20.69 19.82
CA GLU A 598 15.74 19.53 19.94
C GLU A 598 14.48 19.84 20.75
N LYS A 599 13.31 19.45 20.22
CA LYS A 599 12.02 19.53 20.92
C LYS A 599 11.95 18.43 22.00
N GLN A 600 11.63 18.83 23.23
CA GLN A 600 11.60 18.07 24.47
C GLN A 600 10.24 18.32 25.13
N ASP A 601 9.84 17.45 26.05
CA ASP A 601 8.52 17.51 26.70
C ASP A 601 8.35 18.71 27.66
N TRP A 602 9.36 19.58 27.75
CA TRP A 602 9.29 20.85 28.49
C TRP A 602 8.15 21.76 28.02
N ILE A 603 7.72 21.63 26.75
CA ILE A 603 6.58 22.37 26.20
C ILE A 603 5.23 22.02 26.86
N LEU A 604 5.15 20.89 27.57
CA LEU A 604 3.95 20.50 28.31
C LEU A 604 3.77 21.33 29.59
N LEU A 605 4.83 22.05 30.02
CA LEU A 605 4.76 22.94 31.17
C LEU A 605 4.21 24.32 30.77
N PRO A 606 3.20 24.85 31.47
CA PRO A 606 2.62 26.16 31.16
C PRO A 606 3.66 27.27 31.16
N GLY A 607 3.64 28.11 30.12
CA GLY A 607 4.56 29.24 29.98
C GLY A 607 5.92 28.89 29.37
N VAL A 608 6.05 27.72 28.76
CA VAL A 608 7.21 27.30 27.97
C VAL A 608 6.86 27.33 26.48
N ASP A 609 7.50 28.23 25.74
CA ASP A 609 7.34 28.37 24.29
C ASP A 609 8.58 27.78 23.59
N TYR A 610 8.41 26.75 22.77
CA TYR A 610 9.50 26.26 21.91
C TYR A 610 9.58 27.08 20.62
N LEU A 611 10.73 27.73 20.42
CA LEU A 611 11.05 28.54 19.25
C LEU A 611 11.94 27.72 18.32
N LYS A 612 11.30 27.17 17.28
CA LYS A 612 11.90 26.25 16.30
C LYS A 612 13.26 26.76 15.81
N ASP A 613 14.23 25.84 15.73
CA ASP A 613 15.61 26.08 15.27
C ASP A 613 16.46 27.00 16.16
N ALA A 614 15.94 27.43 17.32
CA ALA A 614 16.63 28.34 18.24
C ALA A 614 16.68 27.84 19.69
N GLY A 615 15.56 27.46 20.30
CA GLY A 615 15.52 27.11 21.72
C GLY A 615 14.16 27.29 22.40
N TYR A 616 14.16 27.28 23.73
CA TYR A 616 12.96 27.44 24.55
C TYR A 616 12.94 28.82 25.18
N PHE A 617 11.84 29.54 25.06
CA PHE A 617 11.54 30.67 25.92
C PHE A 617 10.67 30.20 27.09
N VAL A 618 11.11 30.48 28.31
CA VAL A 618 10.36 30.18 29.53
C VAL A 618 9.95 31.50 30.15
N LYS A 619 8.64 31.74 30.23
CA LYS A 619 8.06 32.99 30.74
C LYS A 619 8.49 33.24 32.20
N SER A 620 8.55 32.20 33.02
CA SER A 620 9.00 32.28 34.41
C SER A 620 9.68 30.97 34.78
N TYR A 621 10.99 31.02 35.05
CA TYR A 621 11.73 29.89 35.61
C TYR A 621 11.19 29.58 37.00
N LEU A 622 10.79 28.32 37.23
CA LEU A 622 10.28 27.84 38.52
C LEU A 622 11.15 26.67 38.99
N SER A 623 12.07 26.94 39.91
CA SER A 623 13.04 25.99 40.49
C SER A 623 12.37 24.68 40.94
N ALA A 624 11.21 24.79 41.58
CA ALA A 624 10.44 23.64 42.06
C ALA A 624 10.03 22.63 40.97
N SER A 625 9.90 23.09 39.72
CA SER A 625 9.40 22.28 38.59
C SER A 625 10.41 22.12 37.45
N MET A 626 11.43 22.97 37.38
CA MET A 626 12.34 23.05 36.24
C MET A 626 13.80 22.77 36.61
N SER A 627 14.15 22.68 37.90
CA SER A 627 15.54 22.52 38.35
C SER A 627 16.25 21.27 37.78
N ALA A 628 15.51 20.20 37.48
CA ALA A 628 16.05 18.97 36.90
C ALA A 628 16.29 19.01 35.38
N TRP A 629 15.97 20.13 34.71
CA TRP A 629 16.14 20.23 33.26
C TRP A 629 17.62 20.20 32.88
N ASN A 630 18.01 19.22 32.07
CA ASN A 630 19.36 19.08 31.55
C ASN A 630 19.61 20.10 30.41
N VAL A 631 20.58 20.98 30.64
CA VAL A 631 20.97 22.08 29.74
C VAL A 631 22.41 21.92 29.23
N GLU A 632 22.94 20.70 29.22
CA GLU A 632 24.23 20.37 28.60
C GLU A 632 24.28 20.85 27.15
N GLY A 633 25.42 21.47 26.79
CA GLY A 633 25.69 22.02 25.47
C GLY A 633 24.90 23.29 25.14
N SER A 634 24.14 23.84 26.10
CA SER A 634 23.22 24.96 25.86
C SER A 634 23.79 26.29 26.37
N THR A 635 23.44 27.38 25.67
CA THR A 635 23.50 28.74 26.19
C THR A 635 22.20 29.03 26.93
N VAL A 636 22.32 29.41 28.21
CA VAL A 636 21.16 29.82 29.02
C VAL A 636 21.23 31.33 29.21
N ILE A 637 20.12 32.00 28.90
CA ILE A 637 19.93 33.44 28.97
C ILE A 637 18.88 33.71 30.05
N GLN A 638 19.13 34.65 30.96
CA GLN A 638 18.15 35.13 31.93
C GLN A 638 17.88 36.62 31.71
N PHE A 639 16.62 36.99 31.88
CA PHE A 639 16.13 38.35 31.70
C PHE A 639 15.59 38.93 33.01
N ASP A 640 15.73 40.24 33.21
CA ASP A 640 15.18 40.93 34.38
C ASP A 640 13.78 41.55 34.17
N GLY A 641 13.11 41.23 33.06
CA GLY A 641 11.74 41.63 32.70
C GLY A 641 11.09 40.68 31.69
N ASP A 642 9.89 41.01 31.19
CA ASP A 642 9.21 40.21 30.17
C ASP A 642 10.00 40.26 28.84
N ALA A 643 10.59 39.13 28.51
CA ALA A 643 11.49 39.00 27.36
C ALA A 643 10.89 38.17 26.22
N LYS A 644 9.56 37.99 26.17
CA LYS A 644 8.92 37.19 25.11
C LYS A 644 9.21 37.75 23.72
N GLU A 645 8.99 39.05 23.53
CA GLU A 645 9.25 39.70 22.23
C GLU A 645 10.74 39.70 21.87
N PHE A 646 11.61 39.95 22.86
CA PHE A 646 13.06 39.90 22.66
C PHE A 646 13.53 38.50 22.27
N SER A 647 13.04 37.45 22.94
CA SER A 647 13.39 36.06 22.69
C SER A 647 12.89 35.58 21.32
N GLN A 648 11.73 36.05 20.87
CA GLN A 648 11.24 35.79 19.51
C GLN A 648 12.11 36.45 18.43
N LYS A 649 12.52 37.72 18.64
CA LYS A 649 13.45 38.41 17.73
C LYS A 649 14.82 37.75 17.71
N LEU A 650 15.33 37.37 18.87
CA LEU A 650 16.58 36.63 19.03
C LEU A 650 16.52 35.29 18.28
N ALA A 651 15.45 34.51 18.47
CA ALA A 651 15.24 33.24 17.79
C ALA A 651 15.14 33.42 16.27
N ALA A 652 14.42 34.44 15.80
CA ALA A 652 14.30 34.76 14.38
C ALA A 652 15.66 35.19 13.78
N ALA A 653 16.45 35.98 14.51
CA ALA A 653 17.78 36.40 14.06
C ALA A 653 18.78 35.23 14.03
N TRP A 654 18.71 34.33 15.03
CA TRP A 654 19.55 33.13 15.12
C TRP A 654 19.24 32.11 14.03
N SER A 655 17.95 31.90 13.75
CA SER A 655 17.46 30.97 12.71
C SER A 655 17.54 31.57 11.30
N GLY A 656 17.78 32.88 11.14
CA GLY A 656 17.86 33.56 9.84
C GLY A 656 16.50 33.98 9.25
N ALA A 657 15.42 33.97 10.03
CA ALA A 657 14.04 34.21 9.59
C ALA A 657 13.66 35.70 9.40
N ALA A 658 14.58 36.65 9.58
CA ALA A 658 14.31 38.08 9.47
C ALA A 658 14.21 38.58 8.02
N SER A 659 13.29 38.05 7.22
CA SER A 659 12.79 38.72 6.02
C SER A 659 11.45 38.17 5.54
N LYS A 660 10.34 38.61 6.17
CA LYS A 660 9.04 38.80 5.50
C LYS A 660 8.05 39.50 6.45
N LYS A 661 7.49 40.60 5.96
CA LYS A 661 6.41 41.41 6.57
C LYS A 661 5.15 40.54 6.75
N PRO A 662 4.30 40.78 7.77
CA PRO A 662 3.26 39.84 8.16
C PRO A 662 2.09 39.86 7.17
N ALA A 663 1.75 38.69 6.64
CA ALA A 663 0.48 38.42 5.99
C ALA A 663 -0.53 37.96 7.06
N ALA A 664 -1.78 38.36 6.87
CA ALA A 664 -2.94 38.06 7.72
C ALA A 664 -3.08 36.56 8.04
N PRO A 665 -3.66 36.20 9.20
CA PRO A 665 -3.50 34.89 9.80
C PRO A 665 -4.18 33.79 8.97
N ALA A 666 -3.38 32.79 8.59
CA ALA A 666 -3.85 31.52 8.06
C ALA A 666 -3.75 30.45 9.16
N ALA A 667 -4.79 29.61 9.22
CA ALA A 667 -4.97 28.36 9.97
C ALA A 667 -4.97 28.45 11.51
N LYS A 668 -6.10 28.03 12.10
CA LYS A 668 -6.40 28.08 13.55
C LYS A 668 -5.85 26.84 14.28
N PRO A 669 -5.46 26.98 15.56
CA PRO A 669 -5.22 25.86 16.49
C PRO A 669 -6.55 25.18 16.87
N ASP A 670 -6.50 23.97 17.43
CA ASP A 670 -7.62 23.28 18.08
C ASP A 670 -8.54 24.26 18.81
N ARG A 671 -9.73 24.50 18.26
CA ARG A 671 -10.62 25.57 18.74
C ARG A 671 -11.82 24.97 19.44
N ASP A 672 -11.80 25.02 20.76
CA ASP A 672 -12.95 24.73 21.64
C ASP A 672 -14.22 25.48 21.17
N PHE A 673 -15.35 24.76 21.09
CA PHE A 673 -16.63 25.27 20.55
C PHE A 673 -17.18 26.45 21.35
N ASN A 674 -17.05 26.39 22.69
CA ASN A 674 -17.45 27.47 23.59
C ASN A 674 -16.67 28.77 23.29
N THR A 675 -15.34 28.67 23.22
CA THR A 675 -14.46 29.80 22.86
C THR A 675 -14.76 30.31 21.44
N TRP A 676 -14.97 29.39 20.49
CA TRP A 676 -15.32 29.74 19.12
C TRP A 676 -16.63 30.54 19.05
N LEU A 677 -17.66 30.16 19.82
CA LEU A 677 -18.98 30.76 19.76
C LEU A 677 -18.97 32.21 20.27
N LYS A 678 -18.18 32.50 21.31
CA LYS A 678 -17.94 33.86 21.85
C LYS A 678 -17.37 34.81 20.81
N GLU A 679 -16.60 34.30 19.85
CA GLU A 679 -16.04 35.10 18.76
C GLU A 679 -16.91 35.08 17.50
N TYR A 680 -17.61 33.97 17.23
CA TYR A 680 -18.45 33.80 16.03
C TYR A 680 -19.67 34.74 16.06
N ILE A 681 -20.35 34.84 17.20
CA ILE A 681 -21.59 35.62 17.30
C ILE A 681 -21.35 37.10 17.01
N PRO A 682 -20.41 37.81 17.66
CA PRO A 682 -20.19 39.23 17.40
C PRO A 682 -19.65 39.50 15.99
N ALA A 683 -18.91 38.54 15.41
CA ALA A 683 -18.38 38.66 14.06
C ALA A 683 -19.45 38.54 12.96
N ASN A 684 -20.56 37.83 13.23
CA ASN A 684 -21.60 37.55 12.24
C ASN A 684 -22.93 38.27 12.50
N TYR A 685 -23.13 38.77 13.72
CA TYR A 685 -24.34 39.48 14.13
C TYR A 685 -23.94 40.80 14.78
N ALA A 686 -23.83 41.87 13.97
CA ALA A 686 -23.33 43.17 14.42
C ALA A 686 -24.16 43.83 15.54
N GLU A 687 -25.43 43.47 15.66
CA GLU A 687 -26.33 43.95 16.73
C GLU A 687 -26.33 43.04 17.97
N ALA A 688 -25.54 41.96 17.96
CA ALA A 688 -25.54 41.01 19.04
C ALA A 688 -24.95 41.61 20.31
N LYS A 689 -25.60 41.34 21.44
CA LYS A 689 -25.07 41.63 22.77
C LYS A 689 -24.72 40.32 23.45
N ILE A 690 -23.49 40.22 23.94
CA ILE A 690 -23.00 39.07 24.70
C ILE A 690 -22.80 39.48 26.14
N ASP A 691 -23.41 38.72 27.04
CA ASP A 691 -23.28 38.84 28.48
C ASP A 691 -22.58 37.57 29.00
N ASP A 692 -21.41 37.74 29.63
CA ASP A 692 -20.65 36.65 30.25
C ASP A 692 -20.92 36.65 31.77
N HIS A 693 -21.50 35.57 32.27
CA HIS A 693 -21.89 35.42 33.67
C HIS A 693 -20.86 34.64 34.51
N GLY A 694 -19.66 34.40 33.98
CA GLY A 694 -18.53 33.77 34.70
C GLY A 694 -18.60 32.24 34.81
N GLY A 695 -19.70 31.63 34.39
CA GLY A 695 -19.89 30.16 34.29
C GLY A 695 -20.73 29.71 33.09
N TRP A 696 -21.50 30.63 32.51
CA TRP A 696 -22.24 30.47 31.27
C TRP A 696 -22.30 31.81 30.54
N THR A 697 -22.67 31.80 29.27
CA THR A 697 -22.70 33.00 28.42
C THR A 697 -24.05 33.09 27.71
N GLN A 698 -24.56 34.31 27.59
CA GLN A 698 -25.79 34.60 26.85
C GLN A 698 -25.49 35.53 25.69
N ALA A 699 -26.13 35.29 24.55
CA ALA A 699 -26.13 36.19 23.42
C ALA A 699 -27.55 36.50 22.95
N HIS A 700 -27.86 37.80 22.87
CA HIS A 700 -29.05 38.29 22.19
C HIS A 700 -28.72 38.53 20.72
N VAL A 701 -29.24 37.69 19.83
CA VAL A 701 -29.16 37.86 18.37
C VAL A 701 -30.56 38.18 17.82
N PRO A 702 -30.73 38.69 16.59
CA PRO A 702 -32.05 39.09 16.10
C PRO A 702 -33.08 37.95 16.15
N ASN A 703 -34.15 38.14 16.95
CA ASN A 703 -35.25 37.20 17.18
C ASN A 703 -34.86 35.85 17.82
N LEU A 704 -33.72 35.78 18.51
CA LEU A 704 -33.23 34.56 19.14
C LEU A 704 -32.28 34.89 20.31
N VAL A 705 -32.45 34.21 21.44
CA VAL A 705 -31.47 34.23 22.54
C VAL A 705 -30.76 32.89 22.59
N ALA A 706 -29.43 32.90 22.64
CA ALA A 706 -28.61 31.69 22.79
C ALA A 706 -27.85 31.74 24.13
N SER A 707 -28.09 30.75 24.98
CA SER A 707 -27.44 30.62 26.29
C SER A 707 -26.59 29.35 26.30
N TRP A 708 -25.32 29.42 26.68
CA TRP A 708 -24.45 28.23 26.65
C TRP A 708 -23.41 28.17 27.76
N ALA A 709 -22.98 26.95 28.07
CA ALA A 709 -21.88 26.65 28.99
C ALA A 709 -21.10 25.42 28.50
N LEU A 710 -19.84 25.31 28.93
CA LEU A 710 -18.99 24.13 28.71
C LEU A 710 -19.06 23.22 29.92
N TRP A 711 -19.35 21.93 29.68
CA TRP A 711 -19.52 20.93 30.72
C TRP A 711 -18.40 19.88 30.64
N ASN A 712 -17.42 19.96 31.53
CA ASN A 712 -16.23 19.10 31.54
C ASN A 712 -16.19 18.14 32.74
N GLU A 713 -17.29 18.01 33.46
CA GLU A 713 -17.38 17.13 34.62
C GLU A 713 -17.52 15.68 34.14
N SER A 714 -16.77 14.76 34.74
CA SER A 714 -16.74 13.37 34.27
C SER A 714 -18.08 12.67 34.53
N GLY A 715 -18.64 12.05 33.49
CA GLY A 715 -19.92 11.34 33.52
C GLY A 715 -21.16 12.23 33.60
N ILE A 716 -21.03 13.54 33.32
CA ILE A 716 -22.17 14.46 33.34
C ILE A 716 -23.15 14.17 32.19
N THR A 717 -24.44 14.16 32.51
CA THR A 717 -25.53 13.94 31.56
C THR A 717 -26.45 15.15 31.43
N LEU A 718 -27.30 15.20 30.38
CA LEU A 718 -28.23 16.32 30.16
C LEU A 718 -29.14 16.64 31.36
N LYS A 719 -29.50 15.65 32.19
CA LYS A 719 -30.30 15.89 33.41
C LYS A 719 -29.57 16.68 34.50
N GLU A 720 -28.24 16.72 34.42
CA GLU A 720 -27.38 17.43 35.37
C GLU A 720 -27.00 18.83 34.85
N VAL A 721 -27.30 19.13 33.59
CA VAL A 721 -27.17 20.47 33.01
C VAL A 721 -28.25 21.37 33.61
N HIS A 722 -27.82 22.39 34.34
CA HIS A 722 -28.71 23.37 34.95
C HIS A 722 -29.29 24.34 33.89
N ASP A 723 -30.52 24.80 34.13
CA ASP A 723 -31.22 25.81 33.33
C ASP A 723 -31.52 25.42 31.87
N VAL A 724 -31.73 24.12 31.62
CA VAL A 724 -32.25 23.59 30.34
C VAL A 724 -33.76 23.33 30.45
N GLU A 725 -34.55 24.11 29.76
CA GLU A 725 -36.02 23.97 29.71
C GLU A 725 -36.53 22.87 28.76
N GLU A 726 -37.53 22.10 29.21
CA GLU A 726 -38.24 21.08 28.42
C GLU A 726 -38.98 21.73 27.24
N GLY A 727 -38.86 21.17 26.05
CA GLY A 727 -39.52 21.66 24.84
C GLY A 727 -38.73 22.70 24.05
N GLU A 728 -37.64 23.23 24.60
CA GLU A 728 -36.76 24.18 23.90
C GLU A 728 -35.74 23.48 23.00
N SER A 729 -35.15 24.23 22.07
CA SER A 729 -34.14 23.68 21.16
C SER A 729 -32.75 23.73 21.77
N LEU A 730 -31.94 22.70 21.52
CA LEU A 730 -30.56 22.60 22.00
C LEU A 730 -29.56 22.47 20.85
N PHE A 731 -28.33 22.93 21.07
CA PHE A 731 -27.16 22.48 20.35
C PHE A 731 -26.14 21.90 21.32
N ILE A 732 -25.69 20.67 21.11
CA ILE A 732 -24.73 19.98 21.97
C ILE A 732 -23.49 19.70 21.15
N SER A 733 -22.37 20.35 21.49
CA SER A 733 -21.14 20.20 20.70
C SER A 733 -20.52 18.82 20.93
N LYS A 734 -20.43 18.02 19.87
CA LYS A 734 -19.74 16.71 19.86
C LYS A 734 -18.99 16.60 18.55
N ASN A 735 -17.70 16.32 18.63
CA ASN A 735 -16.83 16.18 17.46
C ASN A 735 -17.12 14.90 16.67
N LYS A 736 -17.72 13.88 17.29
CA LYS A 736 -18.11 12.60 16.68
C LYS A 736 -19.59 12.28 16.95
N ASN A 737 -20.15 11.34 16.18
CA ASN A 737 -21.52 10.86 16.36
C ASN A 737 -21.55 9.80 17.47
N GLU A 738 -22.06 10.17 18.64
CA GLU A 738 -22.31 9.31 19.83
C GLU A 738 -23.43 8.24 19.67
N ASP A 739 -23.86 7.90 18.45
CA ASP A 739 -24.95 6.94 18.17
C ASP A 739 -26.30 7.28 18.86
N TRP A 740 -26.53 8.57 19.15
CA TRP A 740 -27.82 9.04 19.67
C TRP A 740 -28.90 8.89 18.59
N PRO A 741 -30.13 8.52 18.97
CA PRO A 741 -31.16 8.15 18.01
C PRO A 741 -31.48 9.30 17.04
N GLU A 742 -31.12 9.11 15.76
CA GLU A 742 -31.53 10.03 14.70
C GLU A 742 -33.05 10.01 14.55
N SER A 743 -33.65 11.19 14.61
CA SER A 743 -35.09 11.39 14.48
C SER A 743 -35.36 12.74 13.84
N ASP A 744 -36.63 13.02 13.50
CA ASP A 744 -37.02 14.36 13.03
C ASP A 744 -36.71 15.47 14.05
N GLN A 745 -36.48 15.11 15.32
CA GLN A 745 -36.14 16.02 16.40
C GLN A 745 -34.64 16.16 16.66
N VAL A 746 -33.79 15.27 16.13
CA VAL A 746 -32.36 15.19 16.45
C VAL A 746 -31.55 15.11 15.17
N LYS A 747 -30.76 16.15 14.89
CA LYS A 747 -29.95 16.26 13.69
C LYS A 747 -28.48 16.43 14.05
N TYR A 748 -27.64 15.50 13.64
CA TYR A 748 -26.20 15.59 13.82
C TYR A 748 -25.52 16.42 12.71
N PHE A 749 -24.61 17.30 13.11
CA PHE A 749 -23.71 18.06 12.26
C PHE A 749 -22.29 17.56 12.47
N ASP A 750 -21.83 16.74 11.54
CA ASP A 750 -20.49 16.15 11.52
C ASP A 750 -19.38 17.22 11.67
N GLY A 751 -18.53 17.01 12.68
CA GLY A 751 -17.48 17.92 13.12
C GLY A 751 -17.94 19.08 14.01
N ALA A 752 -19.23 19.17 14.38
CA ALA A 752 -19.76 20.27 15.20
C ALA A 752 -20.63 19.80 16.38
N GLY A 753 -21.61 18.93 16.17
CA GLY A 753 -22.50 18.45 17.25
C GLY A 753 -23.95 18.23 16.85
N TYR A 754 -24.83 18.03 17.82
CA TYR A 754 -26.24 17.73 17.63
C TYR A 754 -27.12 18.95 17.79
N TYR A 755 -28.01 19.20 16.84
CA TYR A 755 -29.14 20.12 17.02
C TYR A 755 -30.39 19.32 17.38
N VAL A 756 -31.02 19.68 18.49
CA VAL A 756 -32.23 19.06 19.00
C VAL A 756 -33.36 20.07 18.93
N THR A 757 -34.48 19.71 18.28
CA THR A 757 -35.71 20.52 18.29
C THR A 757 -36.69 19.94 19.29
N GLY A 758 -36.83 20.59 20.45
CA GLY A 758 -37.73 20.17 21.52
C GLY A 758 -37.10 19.12 22.43
N TYR A 759 -36.22 19.58 23.33
CA TYR A 759 -35.62 18.76 24.37
C TYR A 759 -36.69 18.05 25.21
N SER A 760 -36.52 16.75 25.43
CA SER A 760 -37.42 15.93 26.24
C SER A 760 -36.61 15.17 27.28
N ALA A 761 -36.69 15.57 28.55
CA ALA A 761 -36.04 14.90 29.66
C ALA A 761 -36.49 13.43 29.77
N ALA A 762 -37.72 13.11 29.36
CA ALA A 762 -38.22 11.73 29.36
C ALA A 762 -37.42 10.79 28.45
N THR A 763 -36.77 11.32 27.40
CA THR A 763 -36.06 10.53 26.38
C THR A 763 -34.59 10.87 26.25
N MET A 764 -34.16 12.02 26.77
CA MET A 764 -32.82 12.59 26.53
C MET A 764 -32.04 12.88 27.82
N ALA A 765 -32.64 12.72 29.01
CA ALA A 765 -32.00 13.03 30.29
C ALA A 765 -30.64 12.35 30.52
N ASP A 766 -30.46 11.13 30.02
CA ASP A 766 -29.25 10.33 30.23
C ASP A 766 -28.20 10.49 29.12
N TRP A 767 -28.36 11.47 28.21
CA TRP A 767 -27.36 11.75 27.18
C TRP A 767 -26.09 12.34 27.80
N ASP A 768 -24.95 11.71 27.48
CA ASP A 768 -23.63 12.11 27.97
C ASP A 768 -23.13 13.41 27.31
N VAL A 769 -22.94 14.44 28.12
CA VAL A 769 -22.48 15.76 27.67
C VAL A 769 -21.12 16.14 28.25
N GLU A 770 -20.34 15.15 28.73
CA GLU A 770 -18.94 15.36 29.10
C GLU A 770 -18.15 15.95 27.92
N GLY A 771 -17.34 16.96 28.22
CA GLY A 771 -16.53 17.72 27.28
C GLY A 771 -17.31 18.61 26.31
N SER A 772 -18.62 18.78 26.52
CA SER A 772 -19.52 19.38 25.52
C SER A 772 -19.96 20.79 25.90
N THR A 773 -20.02 21.68 24.91
CA THR A 773 -20.76 22.93 25.02
C THR A 773 -22.23 22.66 24.75
N VAL A 774 -23.09 22.93 25.74
CA VAL A 774 -24.54 22.83 25.58
C VAL A 774 -25.09 24.24 25.41
N VAL A 775 -25.78 24.47 24.30
CA VAL A 775 -26.45 25.72 23.94
C VAL A 775 -27.95 25.50 24.00
N GLN A 776 -28.69 26.30 24.76
CA GLN A 776 -30.14 26.38 24.68
C GLN A 776 -30.57 27.66 23.97
N PHE A 777 -31.63 27.54 23.17
CA PHE A 777 -32.17 28.63 22.37
C PHE A 777 -33.59 28.99 22.80
N ASP A 778 -33.85 30.29 22.95
CA ASP A 778 -35.19 30.87 23.06
C ASP A 778 -35.50 31.63 21.75
N GLY A 779 -36.33 31.02 20.90
CA GLY A 779 -36.70 31.53 19.56
C GLY A 779 -36.39 30.59 18.39
N ASP A 780 -36.55 31.07 17.14
CA ASP A 780 -36.29 30.27 15.93
C ASP A 780 -34.78 30.07 15.70
N SER A 781 -34.29 28.93 16.15
CA SER A 781 -32.86 28.63 16.26
C SER A 781 -32.29 27.82 15.10
N LYS A 782 -33.13 27.24 14.23
CA LYS A 782 -32.68 26.27 13.23
C LYS A 782 -31.65 26.85 12.28
N ALA A 783 -31.96 28.02 11.71
CA ALA A 783 -31.06 28.69 10.78
C ALA A 783 -29.76 29.17 11.46
N PHE A 784 -29.83 29.55 12.74
CA PHE A 784 -28.66 29.92 13.52
C PHE A 784 -27.77 28.71 13.78
N ALA A 785 -28.33 27.62 14.32
CA ALA A 785 -27.63 26.39 14.66
C ALA A 785 -26.98 25.76 13.42
N GLU A 786 -27.69 25.71 12.29
CA GLU A 786 -27.13 25.21 11.02
C GLU A 786 -25.94 26.04 10.53
N LYS A 787 -26.05 27.37 10.55
CA LYS A 787 -24.95 28.26 10.14
C LYS A 787 -23.77 28.19 11.11
N ALA A 788 -24.05 28.11 12.40
CA ALA A 788 -23.03 28.01 13.43
C ALA A 788 -22.27 26.69 13.29
N ALA A 789 -22.97 25.57 13.14
CA ALA A 789 -22.37 24.25 12.93
C ALA A 789 -21.49 24.22 11.67
N VAL A 790 -21.99 24.72 10.53
CA VAL A 790 -21.22 24.78 9.27
C VAL A 790 -20.00 25.70 9.38
N SER A 791 -20.15 26.84 10.07
CA SER A 791 -19.05 27.80 10.26
C SER A 791 -18.00 27.29 11.25
N PHE A 792 -18.40 26.43 12.20
CA PHE A 792 -17.50 25.74 13.12
C PHE A 792 -16.76 24.62 12.41
N SER A 793 -17.47 23.77 11.66
CA SER A 793 -16.88 22.63 10.93
C SER A 793 -16.13 23.00 9.64
N GLY A 794 -16.24 24.24 9.15
CA GLY A 794 -15.67 24.71 7.88
C GLY A 794 -16.52 24.35 6.64
N PRO A 795 -16.25 24.97 5.47
CA PRO A 795 -17.02 24.74 4.25
C PRO A 795 -16.86 23.30 3.75
N LYS A 796 -17.95 22.54 3.76
CA LYS A 796 -18.04 21.23 3.10
C LYS A 796 -18.16 21.42 1.59
N GLN A 797 -17.28 20.78 0.82
CA GLN A 797 -17.52 20.57 -0.62
C GLN A 797 -18.86 19.84 -0.81
N PRO A 798 -19.63 20.13 -1.88
CA PRO A 798 -20.91 19.47 -2.11
C PRO A 798 -20.71 17.94 -2.15
N LYS A 799 -21.55 17.24 -1.38
CA LYS A 799 -21.59 15.78 -1.30
C LYS A 799 -21.97 15.21 -2.68
N GLU A 800 -20.98 14.79 -3.45
CA GLU A 800 -21.17 13.68 -4.38
C GLU A 800 -21.43 12.42 -3.55
N GLN A 801 -22.51 11.71 -3.86
CA GLN A 801 -22.70 10.34 -3.41
C GLN A 801 -21.50 9.52 -3.88
N LYS A 802 -20.57 9.20 -2.97
CA LYS A 802 -19.41 8.37 -3.27
C LYS A 802 -19.62 6.96 -2.75
N THR A 803 -19.82 6.10 -3.73
CA THR A 803 -19.67 4.66 -3.68
C THR A 803 -18.30 4.27 -3.12
N SER A 804 -18.32 3.38 -2.14
CA SER A 804 -17.21 2.55 -1.66
C SER A 804 -16.20 2.22 -2.79
N SER A 805 -14.96 2.65 -2.63
CA SER A 805 -13.86 2.25 -3.49
C SER A 805 -12.97 1.24 -2.78
N LYS A 806 -13.34 -0.05 -2.87
CA LYS A 806 -12.32 -1.08 -3.10
C LYS A 806 -11.57 -0.69 -4.38
N PRO A 807 -10.26 -0.97 -4.54
CA PRO A 807 -9.62 -0.82 -5.84
C PRO A 807 -10.41 -1.63 -6.86
N PHE A 808 -10.95 -0.90 -7.82
CA PHE A 808 -11.85 -1.42 -8.84
C PHE A 808 -11.06 -2.38 -9.74
N LYS A 809 -11.23 -3.68 -9.56
CA LYS A 809 -10.66 -4.66 -10.49
C LYS A 809 -11.47 -4.58 -11.78
N ARG A 810 -10.99 -3.83 -12.78
CA ARG A 810 -11.59 -3.90 -14.13
C ARG A 810 -11.41 -5.34 -14.63
N LEU A 811 -12.48 -6.12 -14.58
CA LEU A 811 -12.48 -7.49 -15.06
C LEU A 811 -12.53 -7.46 -16.59
N ARG A 812 -11.77 -8.35 -17.23
CA ARG A 812 -11.75 -8.48 -18.70
C ARG A 812 -12.97 -9.27 -19.12
N VAL A 813 -13.84 -8.65 -19.90
CA VAL A 813 -15.12 -9.27 -20.27
C VAL A 813 -15.30 -9.39 -21.78
N VAL A 814 -15.91 -10.50 -22.18
CA VAL A 814 -16.46 -10.71 -23.52
C VAL A 814 -17.93 -11.12 -23.37
N MET A 815 -18.84 -10.39 -23.99
CA MET A 815 -20.25 -10.75 -24.02
C MET A 815 -20.60 -11.32 -25.40
N THR A 816 -21.11 -12.55 -25.43
CA THR A 816 -21.56 -13.22 -26.66
C THR A 816 -23.07 -13.38 -26.61
N THR A 817 -23.75 -12.81 -27.59
CA THR A 817 -25.20 -12.64 -27.62
C THR A 817 -25.76 -12.96 -28.99
N ASP A 818 -26.91 -13.60 -29.01
CA ASP A 818 -27.72 -13.87 -30.19
C ASP A 818 -28.55 -12.64 -30.59
N PHE A 819 -27.81 -11.54 -30.82
CA PHE A 819 -28.30 -10.19 -30.68
C PHE A 819 -29.33 -9.75 -31.76
N PRO A 820 -30.54 -9.33 -31.37
CA PRO A 820 -31.59 -8.95 -32.30
C PRO A 820 -31.47 -7.49 -32.78
N PRO A 821 -32.17 -7.08 -33.86
CA PRO A 821 -32.20 -5.69 -34.28
C PRO A 821 -33.03 -4.80 -33.34
N ILE A 822 -32.75 -3.50 -33.32
CA ILE A 822 -33.60 -2.51 -32.61
C ILE A 822 -35.05 -2.61 -33.12
N GLY A 823 -36.00 -2.70 -32.19
CA GLY A 823 -37.43 -2.89 -32.52
C GLY A 823 -37.87 -4.34 -32.62
N VAL A 824 -37.04 -5.29 -32.15
CA VAL A 824 -37.38 -6.70 -31.98
C VAL A 824 -38.70 -6.91 -31.24
N VAL A 825 -39.45 -7.93 -31.67
CA VAL A 825 -40.69 -8.38 -31.04
C VAL A 825 -40.72 -9.91 -30.93
N LYS A 826 -41.37 -10.44 -29.89
CA LYS A 826 -41.53 -11.89 -29.68
C LYS A 826 -42.37 -12.59 -30.77
N GLY A 827 -43.18 -11.83 -31.53
CA GLY A 827 -44.08 -12.35 -32.53
C GLY A 827 -44.93 -11.25 -33.19
N GLY A 828 -45.73 -11.63 -34.19
CA GLY A 828 -46.57 -10.70 -34.96
C GLY A 828 -46.24 -10.68 -36.46
N ASN A 829 -46.85 -9.74 -37.19
CA ASN A 829 -46.66 -9.60 -38.64
C ASN A 829 -45.50 -8.64 -38.97
N VAL A 830 -44.30 -8.99 -38.51
CA VAL A 830 -43.03 -8.29 -38.82
C VAL A 830 -42.11 -9.18 -39.66
N PRO A 831 -41.08 -8.63 -40.34
CA PRO A 831 -40.00 -9.40 -40.96
C PRO A 831 -39.40 -10.45 -40.01
N ASN A 832 -39.00 -11.61 -40.54
CA ASN A 832 -38.53 -12.73 -39.70
C ASN A 832 -37.23 -12.43 -38.94
N ASP A 833 -36.41 -11.50 -39.42
CA ASP A 833 -35.21 -11.02 -38.73
C ASP A 833 -35.52 -10.08 -37.55
N GLN A 834 -36.76 -9.58 -37.43
CA GLN A 834 -37.24 -8.83 -36.26
C GLN A 834 -37.97 -9.71 -35.23
N LYS A 835 -38.09 -11.01 -35.48
CA LYS A 835 -38.68 -11.99 -34.55
C LYS A 835 -37.58 -12.70 -33.79
N SER A 836 -37.33 -12.26 -32.57
CA SER A 836 -36.36 -12.85 -31.64
C SER A 836 -36.83 -12.61 -30.20
N ASP A 837 -36.07 -13.10 -29.21
CA ASP A 837 -36.25 -12.67 -27.83
C ASP A 837 -35.78 -11.21 -27.68
N PRO A 838 -36.60 -10.30 -27.13
CA PRO A 838 -36.17 -8.94 -26.85
C PRO A 838 -35.26 -8.77 -25.63
N ASP A 839 -35.02 -9.80 -24.82
CA ASP A 839 -34.25 -9.69 -23.57
C ASP A 839 -32.77 -9.36 -23.79
N ASP A 840 -32.11 -9.87 -24.83
CA ASP A 840 -30.75 -9.44 -25.20
C ASP A 840 -30.64 -7.92 -25.40
N MET A 841 -31.68 -7.31 -26.00
CA MET A 841 -31.74 -5.85 -26.18
C MET A 841 -31.91 -5.13 -24.85
N GLN A 842 -32.66 -5.71 -23.90
CA GLN A 842 -32.75 -5.18 -22.54
C GLN A 842 -31.39 -5.30 -21.81
N SER A 843 -30.76 -6.47 -21.89
CA SER A 843 -29.50 -6.77 -21.22
C SER A 843 -28.33 -5.96 -21.77
N ILE A 844 -28.25 -5.70 -23.08
CA ILE A 844 -27.18 -4.85 -23.63
C ILE A 844 -27.31 -3.40 -23.20
N VAL A 845 -28.54 -2.88 -23.09
CA VAL A 845 -28.76 -1.50 -22.62
C VAL A 845 -28.26 -1.38 -21.19
N ARG A 846 -28.58 -2.35 -20.32
CA ARG A 846 -28.01 -2.40 -18.98
C ARG A 846 -26.49 -2.55 -19.01
N PHE A 847 -25.96 -3.51 -19.76
CA PHE A 847 -24.52 -3.76 -19.83
C PHE A 847 -23.73 -2.50 -20.22
N LEU A 848 -24.18 -1.76 -21.23
CA LEU A 848 -23.53 -0.53 -21.68
C LEU A 848 -23.55 0.59 -20.63
N LEU A 849 -24.59 0.63 -19.80
CA LEU A 849 -24.66 1.54 -18.64
C LEU A 849 -23.76 1.12 -17.48
N TYR A 850 -23.28 -0.12 -17.47
CA TYR A 850 -22.28 -0.65 -16.55
C TYR A 850 -20.89 -0.81 -17.21
N ALA A 851 -20.69 -0.37 -18.45
CA ALA A 851 -19.46 -0.66 -19.19
C ALA A 851 -18.21 0.02 -18.63
N ASN A 852 -18.37 1.07 -17.79
CA ASN A 852 -17.27 1.64 -17.00
C ASN A 852 -16.67 0.62 -16.00
N GLU A 853 -17.43 -0.42 -15.64
CA GLU A 853 -17.05 -1.49 -14.70
C GLU A 853 -16.04 -2.50 -15.21
N PHE A 854 -15.84 -2.54 -16.53
CA PHE A 854 -15.16 -3.64 -17.17
C PHE A 854 -14.15 -3.18 -18.21
N ASP A 855 -13.12 -3.99 -18.43
CA ASP A 855 -12.36 -3.97 -19.67
C ASP A 855 -13.16 -4.77 -20.71
N VAL A 856 -14.00 -4.07 -21.46
CA VAL A 856 -14.84 -4.67 -22.51
C VAL A 856 -13.96 -5.03 -23.70
N GLU A 857 -13.55 -6.28 -23.79
CA GLU A 857 -12.65 -6.74 -24.85
C GLU A 857 -13.37 -7.36 -26.04
N GLY A 858 -14.66 -7.67 -25.90
CA GLY A 858 -15.46 -8.24 -26.98
C GLY A 858 -16.96 -8.04 -26.79
N LEU A 859 -17.62 -7.47 -27.80
CA LEU A 859 -19.06 -7.55 -28.02
C LEU A 859 -19.32 -8.46 -29.22
N VAL A 860 -19.64 -9.71 -28.95
CA VAL A 860 -19.74 -10.77 -29.95
C VAL A 860 -21.19 -11.02 -30.29
N VAL A 861 -21.54 -10.91 -31.57
CA VAL A 861 -22.86 -11.29 -32.07
C VAL A 861 -22.80 -12.73 -32.59
N SER A 862 -23.42 -13.66 -31.88
CA SER A 862 -23.61 -15.06 -32.27
C SER A 862 -25.00 -15.27 -32.89
N SER A 863 -25.46 -16.51 -33.03
CA SER A 863 -26.66 -16.82 -33.82
C SER A 863 -27.96 -16.55 -33.08
N GLY A 864 -28.70 -15.53 -33.53
CA GLY A 864 -30.04 -15.12 -33.06
C GLY A 864 -31.00 -16.25 -32.65
N THR A 865 -31.64 -16.16 -31.50
CA THR A 865 -32.80 -17.00 -31.16
C THR A 865 -33.96 -16.74 -32.14
N PHE A 866 -34.58 -17.79 -32.67
CA PHE A 866 -35.62 -17.77 -33.73
C PHE A 866 -35.20 -17.24 -35.11
N ALA A 867 -34.53 -16.08 -35.20
CA ALA A 867 -34.02 -15.51 -36.45
C ALA A 867 -32.81 -16.30 -37.00
N ASN A 868 -32.06 -16.96 -36.10
CA ASN A 868 -30.92 -17.84 -36.37
C ASN A 868 -29.83 -17.19 -37.23
N LYS A 869 -29.59 -15.90 -36.99
CA LYS A 869 -28.64 -15.06 -37.73
C LYS A 869 -27.73 -14.29 -36.77
N ALA A 870 -26.44 -14.30 -37.07
CA ALA A 870 -25.48 -13.37 -36.50
C ALA A 870 -25.41 -12.14 -37.41
N THR A 871 -25.64 -10.94 -36.85
CA THR A 871 -25.60 -9.70 -37.62
C THR A 871 -24.97 -8.59 -36.78
N LYS A 872 -23.66 -8.38 -36.95
CA LYS A 872 -22.86 -7.38 -36.22
C LYS A 872 -23.43 -5.98 -36.33
N LYS A 873 -24.08 -5.65 -37.45
CA LYS A 873 -24.76 -4.37 -37.63
C LYS A 873 -25.79 -4.06 -36.53
N ASN A 874 -26.48 -5.07 -35.99
CA ASN A 874 -27.47 -4.85 -34.93
C ASN A 874 -26.82 -4.28 -33.66
N MET A 875 -25.65 -4.81 -33.26
CA MET A 875 -24.89 -4.31 -32.12
C MET A 875 -24.31 -2.92 -32.40
N LEU A 876 -23.82 -2.68 -33.62
CA LEU A 876 -23.33 -1.36 -34.03
C LEU A 876 -24.44 -0.29 -33.96
N ASP A 877 -25.67 -0.62 -34.37
CA ASP A 877 -26.81 0.30 -34.31
C ASP A 877 -27.17 0.68 -32.86
N VAL A 878 -26.91 -0.20 -31.89
CA VAL A 878 -27.04 0.11 -30.45
C VAL A 878 -25.89 0.98 -29.96
N ILE A 879 -24.66 0.72 -30.41
CA ILE A 879 -23.50 1.57 -30.08
C ILE A 879 -23.71 2.99 -30.65
N ASP A 880 -24.40 3.15 -31.78
CA ASP A 880 -24.80 4.47 -32.30
C ASP A 880 -25.78 5.21 -31.36
N ARG A 881 -26.56 4.48 -30.54
CA ARG A 881 -27.39 5.09 -29.48
C ARG A 881 -26.58 5.38 -28.22
N TYR A 882 -25.65 4.50 -27.87
CA TYR A 882 -24.70 4.73 -26.78
C TYR A 882 -23.84 5.98 -27.02
N GLU A 883 -23.37 6.20 -28.25
CA GLU A 883 -22.59 7.37 -28.62
C GLU A 883 -23.32 8.69 -28.35
N GLN A 884 -24.65 8.71 -28.50
CA GLN A 884 -25.45 9.90 -28.25
C GLN A 884 -25.55 10.25 -26.75
N VAL A 885 -25.42 9.27 -25.87
CA VAL A 885 -25.44 9.48 -24.40
C VAL A 885 -24.05 9.47 -23.77
N TYR A 886 -23.03 9.00 -24.49
CA TYR A 886 -21.64 8.90 -24.02
C TYR A 886 -21.07 10.21 -23.46
N PRO A 887 -21.32 11.40 -24.05
CA PRO A 887 -20.84 12.65 -23.47
C PRO A 887 -21.34 12.90 -22.04
N ASN A 888 -22.56 12.45 -21.71
CA ASN A 888 -23.12 12.58 -20.37
C ASN A 888 -22.57 11.49 -19.47
N LEU A 889 -22.59 10.22 -19.91
CA LEU A 889 -22.03 9.10 -19.14
C LEU A 889 -20.57 9.36 -18.73
N LYS A 890 -19.75 9.91 -19.63
CA LYS A 890 -18.35 10.25 -19.36
C LYS A 890 -18.16 11.32 -18.28
N LYS A 891 -19.14 12.20 -18.06
CA LYS A 891 -19.09 13.21 -16.99
C LYS A 891 -19.29 12.56 -15.62
N HIS A 892 -20.15 11.54 -15.54
CA HIS A 892 -20.39 10.78 -14.31
C HIS A 892 -19.23 9.82 -14.01
N ASP A 893 -18.68 9.18 -15.04
CA ASP A 893 -17.48 8.37 -14.90
C ASP A 893 -16.60 8.40 -16.16
N SER A 894 -15.35 8.87 -16.00
CA SER A 894 -14.37 8.92 -17.09
C SER A 894 -13.98 7.54 -17.65
N MET A 895 -14.28 6.45 -16.92
CA MET A 895 -13.92 5.07 -17.26
C MET A 895 -14.83 4.40 -18.30
N PHE A 896 -15.92 5.05 -18.72
CA PHE A 896 -16.78 4.54 -19.79
C PHE A 896 -16.00 4.38 -21.11
N PRO A 897 -16.08 3.20 -21.76
CA PRO A 897 -15.39 2.96 -23.02
C PRO A 897 -15.91 3.86 -24.13
N SER A 898 -15.01 4.42 -24.94
CA SER A 898 -15.43 5.26 -26.05
C SER A 898 -16.27 4.46 -27.06
N PRO A 899 -17.25 5.08 -27.74
CA PRO A 899 -18.02 4.42 -28.79
C PRO A 899 -17.12 3.89 -29.92
N ALA A 900 -16.04 4.60 -30.26
CA ALA A 900 -15.06 4.14 -31.24
C ALA A 900 -14.37 2.85 -30.80
N TYR A 901 -13.98 2.77 -29.52
CA TYR A 901 -13.40 1.57 -28.94
C TYR A 901 -14.39 0.40 -28.96
N LEU A 902 -15.62 0.59 -28.50
CA LEU A 902 -16.65 -0.47 -28.51
C LEU A 902 -16.88 -1.05 -29.92
N ARG A 903 -16.92 -0.21 -30.96
CA ARG A 903 -17.01 -0.69 -32.36
C ARG A 903 -15.79 -1.50 -32.77
N SER A 904 -14.60 -1.12 -32.32
CA SER A 904 -13.35 -1.83 -32.63
C SER A 904 -13.26 -3.21 -32.00
N VAL A 905 -13.97 -3.44 -30.89
CA VAL A 905 -14.06 -4.72 -30.19
C VAL A 905 -15.40 -5.43 -30.40
N THR A 906 -16.17 -5.05 -31.41
CA THR A 906 -17.40 -5.75 -31.78
C THR A 906 -17.10 -6.76 -32.88
N PHE A 907 -17.53 -8.02 -32.75
CA PHE A 907 -17.17 -9.09 -33.68
C PHE A 907 -18.37 -9.95 -34.09
N GLU A 908 -18.34 -10.48 -35.32
CA GLU A 908 -19.39 -11.35 -35.86
C GLU A 908 -19.05 -12.85 -35.73
N GLY A 909 -19.97 -13.61 -35.14
CA GLY A 909 -19.98 -15.06 -35.09
C GLY A 909 -20.64 -15.69 -36.32
N ARG A 910 -21.00 -16.97 -36.21
CA ARG A 910 -21.70 -17.70 -37.29
C ARG A 910 -23.18 -17.82 -37.00
N SER A 911 -23.97 -17.75 -38.05
CA SER A 911 -25.41 -18.06 -38.01
C SER A 911 -25.66 -19.57 -37.92
N GLY A 912 -26.85 -19.96 -37.48
CA GLY A 912 -27.39 -21.31 -37.70
C GLY A 912 -27.22 -22.32 -36.56
N THR A 913 -26.98 -21.92 -35.32
CA THR A 913 -26.78 -22.83 -34.15
C THR A 913 -28.03 -23.05 -33.30
N TRP A 914 -28.95 -22.09 -33.27
CA TRP A 914 -30.08 -22.10 -32.34
C TRP A 914 -30.95 -23.37 -32.48
N GLY A 915 -31.25 -24.00 -31.33
CA GLY A 915 -32.13 -25.18 -31.25
C GLY A 915 -31.51 -26.48 -31.78
N LYS A 916 -30.25 -26.48 -32.22
CA LYS A 916 -29.57 -27.69 -32.70
C LYS A 916 -28.95 -28.46 -31.54
N LYS A 917 -29.20 -29.77 -31.50
CA LYS A 917 -28.60 -30.71 -30.53
C LYS A 917 -27.15 -31.12 -30.84
N GLY A 918 -26.48 -30.46 -31.78
CA GLY A 918 -25.17 -30.89 -32.28
C GLY A 918 -24.19 -29.73 -32.42
N THR A 919 -22.94 -30.05 -32.71
CA THR A 919 -21.80 -29.11 -32.75
C THR A 919 -21.53 -28.58 -34.17
N THR A 920 -22.57 -28.32 -34.97
CA THR A 920 -22.43 -28.08 -36.42
C THR A 920 -21.61 -26.85 -36.82
N ASN A 921 -21.39 -25.92 -35.88
CA ASN A 921 -20.59 -24.71 -36.07
C ASN A 921 -19.20 -24.79 -35.43
N ILE A 922 -18.75 -25.98 -34.98
CA ILE A 922 -17.36 -26.21 -34.61
C ILE A 922 -16.69 -27.17 -35.61
N GLY A 923 -15.41 -26.97 -35.92
CA GLY A 923 -14.66 -27.81 -36.86
C GLY A 923 -13.84 -27.05 -37.90
N GLU A 924 -13.24 -27.80 -38.82
CA GLU A 924 -12.44 -27.24 -39.90
C GLU A 924 -13.29 -26.33 -40.81
N GLY A 925 -12.76 -25.15 -41.13
CA GLY A 925 -13.47 -24.14 -41.93
C GLY A 925 -14.66 -23.47 -41.20
N LYS A 926 -14.77 -23.63 -39.89
CA LYS A 926 -15.82 -23.03 -39.05
C LYS A 926 -15.37 -21.80 -38.26
N ASP A 927 -14.17 -21.31 -38.49
CA ASP A 927 -13.71 -20.04 -37.91
C ASP A 927 -14.65 -18.88 -38.30
N SER A 928 -14.68 -17.85 -37.44
CA SER A 928 -15.36 -16.58 -37.65
C SER A 928 -14.50 -15.44 -37.12
N GLU A 929 -14.86 -14.20 -37.47
CA GLU A 929 -14.24 -12.99 -36.90
C GLU A 929 -14.21 -13.07 -35.37
N ALA A 930 -15.34 -13.46 -34.76
CA ALA A 930 -15.45 -13.59 -33.31
C ALA A 930 -14.60 -14.72 -32.69
N SER A 931 -14.47 -15.89 -33.33
CA SER A 931 -13.67 -16.98 -32.76
C SER A 931 -12.18 -16.64 -32.79
N ASP A 932 -11.72 -16.00 -33.86
CA ASP A 932 -10.33 -15.55 -33.98
C ASP A 932 -10.03 -14.38 -33.03
N ALA A 933 -10.96 -13.44 -32.89
CA ALA A 933 -10.85 -12.37 -31.91
C ALA A 933 -10.80 -12.90 -30.48
N LEU A 934 -11.63 -13.88 -30.12
CA LEU A 934 -11.62 -14.48 -28.79
C LEU A 934 -10.27 -15.19 -28.51
N ILE A 935 -9.71 -15.88 -29.49
CA ILE A 935 -8.37 -16.46 -29.35
C ILE A 935 -7.34 -15.37 -29.06
N ALA A 936 -7.33 -14.30 -29.88
CA ALA A 936 -6.41 -13.19 -29.71
C ALA A 936 -6.57 -12.47 -28.34
N ILE A 937 -7.81 -12.33 -27.86
CA ILE A 937 -8.14 -11.76 -26.55
C ILE A 937 -7.56 -12.62 -25.43
N VAL A 938 -7.76 -13.94 -25.46
CA VAL A 938 -7.24 -14.84 -24.42
C VAL A 938 -5.71 -14.92 -24.46
N ASP A 939 -5.12 -14.84 -25.66
CA ASP A 939 -3.68 -14.88 -25.87
C ASP A 939 -2.95 -13.60 -25.47
N LYS A 940 -3.66 -12.49 -25.21
CA LYS A 940 -3.02 -11.27 -24.72
C LYS A 940 -2.12 -11.63 -23.52
N PRO A 941 -0.94 -11.02 -23.41
CA PRO A 941 -0.02 -11.19 -22.28
C PRO A 941 -0.54 -10.45 -21.04
N ASP A 942 -1.83 -10.62 -20.76
CA ASP A 942 -2.51 -10.14 -19.57
C ASP A 942 -2.76 -11.38 -18.68
N PRO A 943 -2.31 -11.35 -17.40
CA PRO A 943 -2.47 -12.46 -16.48
C PRO A 943 -3.91 -12.61 -15.98
N ARG A 944 -4.74 -11.56 -16.09
CA ARG A 944 -6.14 -11.62 -15.68
C ARG A 944 -6.91 -12.56 -16.61
N PRO A 945 -7.82 -13.37 -16.05
CA PRO A 945 -8.66 -14.20 -16.88
C PRO A 945 -9.69 -13.37 -17.66
N VAL A 946 -10.27 -13.99 -18.69
CA VAL A 946 -11.33 -13.42 -19.51
C VAL A 946 -12.65 -14.06 -19.10
N TYR A 947 -13.58 -13.24 -18.61
CA TYR A 947 -14.94 -13.63 -18.26
C TYR A 947 -15.82 -13.52 -19.49
N VAL A 948 -16.29 -14.67 -19.99
CA VAL A 948 -17.12 -14.78 -21.18
C VAL A 948 -18.56 -15.04 -20.76
N GLY A 949 -19.41 -14.02 -20.85
CA GLY A 949 -20.85 -14.13 -20.63
C GLY A 949 -21.54 -14.58 -21.92
N ILE A 950 -22.25 -15.70 -21.87
CA ILE A 950 -22.90 -16.31 -23.03
C ILE A 950 -24.42 -16.22 -22.86
N TRP A 951 -25.00 -15.28 -23.60
CA TRP A 951 -26.42 -14.93 -23.59
C TRP A 951 -27.19 -15.79 -24.60
N GLY A 952 -26.52 -16.23 -25.66
CA GLY A 952 -27.07 -17.09 -26.71
C GLY A 952 -26.37 -18.45 -26.83
N ASP A 953 -25.98 -18.79 -28.06
CA ASP A 953 -25.20 -20.00 -28.32
C ASP A 953 -23.73 -19.90 -27.87
N CYS A 954 -23.13 -21.05 -27.56
CA CYS A 954 -21.74 -21.17 -27.08
C CYS A 954 -20.74 -21.45 -28.22
N SER A 955 -21.16 -21.35 -29.49
CA SER A 955 -20.38 -21.88 -30.62
C SER A 955 -19.12 -21.11 -30.92
N VAL A 956 -19.08 -19.80 -30.64
CA VAL A 956 -17.86 -18.97 -30.79
C VAL A 956 -16.76 -19.46 -29.85
N VAL A 957 -17.11 -19.68 -28.57
CA VAL A 957 -16.16 -20.17 -27.56
C VAL A 957 -15.74 -21.60 -27.89
N ALA A 958 -16.69 -22.47 -28.23
CA ALA A 958 -16.40 -23.84 -28.58
C ALA A 958 -15.52 -23.95 -29.84
N GLN A 959 -15.73 -23.10 -30.86
CA GLN A 959 -14.88 -23.05 -32.04
C GLN A 959 -13.48 -22.52 -31.73
N ALA A 960 -13.36 -21.48 -30.90
CA ALA A 960 -12.06 -20.96 -30.46
C ALA A 960 -11.25 -22.05 -29.75
N VAL A 961 -11.87 -22.76 -28.79
CA VAL A 961 -11.26 -23.88 -28.08
C VAL A 961 -10.93 -25.03 -29.03
N TRP A 962 -11.82 -25.37 -29.97
CA TRP A 962 -11.57 -26.41 -30.96
C TRP A 962 -10.35 -26.08 -31.82
N LYS A 963 -10.25 -24.85 -32.33
CA LYS A 963 -9.12 -24.40 -33.15
C LYS A 963 -7.82 -24.47 -32.38
N VAL A 964 -7.78 -23.92 -31.16
CA VAL A 964 -6.60 -23.99 -30.28
C VAL A 964 -6.19 -25.44 -30.03
N GLN A 965 -7.16 -26.33 -29.77
CA GLN A 965 -6.91 -27.76 -29.59
C GLN A 965 -6.30 -28.42 -30.84
N GLN A 966 -6.69 -28.01 -32.05
CA GLN A 966 -6.14 -28.56 -33.29
C GLN A 966 -4.77 -27.98 -33.66
N THR A 967 -4.51 -26.72 -33.31
CA THR A 967 -3.34 -25.99 -33.81
C THR A 967 -2.20 -25.85 -32.79
N ARG A 968 -2.44 -26.13 -31.51
CA ARG A 968 -1.45 -25.93 -30.44
C ARG A 968 -1.15 -27.22 -29.68
N SER A 969 -0.03 -27.21 -28.97
CA SER A 969 0.30 -28.28 -28.04
C SER A 969 -0.71 -28.36 -26.89
N LYS A 970 -0.74 -29.51 -26.22
CA LYS A 970 -1.60 -29.72 -25.05
C LYS A 970 -1.34 -28.69 -23.94
N SER A 971 -0.07 -28.33 -23.72
CA SER A 971 0.30 -27.35 -22.68
C SER A 971 -0.25 -25.96 -23.01
N GLU A 972 -0.16 -25.54 -24.27
CA GLU A 972 -0.70 -24.25 -24.73
C GLU A 972 -2.22 -24.24 -24.69
N LEU A 973 -2.88 -25.37 -25.00
CA LEU A 973 -4.32 -25.52 -24.81
C LEU A 973 -4.70 -25.43 -23.33
N ASP A 974 -3.98 -26.12 -22.44
CA ASP A 974 -4.24 -26.08 -21.00
C ASP A 974 -4.08 -24.65 -20.44
N GLN A 975 -3.07 -23.90 -20.91
CA GLN A 975 -2.86 -22.49 -20.56
C GLN A 975 -3.96 -21.57 -21.13
N PHE A 976 -4.40 -21.83 -22.36
CA PHE A 976 -5.52 -21.09 -22.97
C PHE A 976 -6.80 -21.30 -22.16
N LEU A 977 -7.11 -22.56 -21.82
CA LEU A 977 -8.28 -22.92 -21.02
C LEU A 977 -8.20 -22.36 -19.59
N SER A 978 -7.01 -22.28 -18.98
CA SER A 978 -6.85 -21.75 -17.63
C SER A 978 -7.12 -20.25 -17.51
N LYS A 979 -7.20 -19.52 -18.63
CA LYS A 979 -7.55 -18.09 -18.67
C LYS A 979 -9.04 -17.82 -18.91
N LEU A 980 -9.84 -18.83 -19.27
CA LEU A 980 -11.26 -18.65 -19.56
C LEU A 980 -12.13 -18.87 -18.31
N ARG A 981 -13.12 -17.99 -18.10
CA ARG A 981 -14.26 -18.23 -17.20
C ARG A 981 -15.55 -18.04 -18.00
N ILE A 982 -16.35 -19.09 -18.12
CA ILE A 982 -17.57 -19.05 -18.94
C ILE A 982 -18.79 -18.96 -18.01
N HIS A 983 -19.69 -18.03 -18.28
CA HIS A 983 -21.03 -17.98 -17.66
C HIS A 983 -22.09 -18.15 -18.76
N GLN A 984 -22.60 -19.36 -18.89
CA GLN A 984 -23.66 -19.71 -19.85
C GLN A 984 -25.04 -19.52 -19.24
N ILE A 985 -25.89 -18.78 -19.97
CA ILE A 985 -27.32 -18.63 -19.69
C ILE A 985 -28.11 -19.63 -20.52
N ALA A 986 -28.89 -20.46 -19.82
CA ALA A 986 -29.69 -21.54 -20.38
C ALA A 986 -28.88 -22.52 -21.27
N THR A 987 -29.55 -23.51 -21.85
CA THR A 987 -28.95 -24.39 -22.87
C THR A 987 -29.63 -24.12 -24.20
N GLN A 988 -28.91 -23.47 -25.12
CA GLN A 988 -29.49 -22.95 -26.38
C GLN A 988 -29.01 -23.71 -27.62
N ASP A 989 -27.89 -24.44 -27.51
CA ASP A 989 -27.36 -25.35 -28.51
C ASP A 989 -26.57 -26.51 -27.87
N GLY A 990 -25.95 -27.37 -28.69
CA GLY A 990 -25.14 -28.50 -28.23
C GLY A 990 -23.69 -28.17 -27.86
N THR A 991 -23.21 -26.94 -28.08
CA THR A 991 -21.77 -26.62 -27.96
C THR A 991 -21.33 -26.44 -26.50
N ILE A 992 -22.21 -25.96 -25.62
CA ILE A 992 -21.92 -25.94 -24.17
C ILE A 992 -21.77 -27.35 -23.60
N THR A 993 -22.62 -28.29 -24.03
CA THR A 993 -22.51 -29.70 -23.62
C THR A 993 -21.18 -30.28 -24.09
N TRP A 994 -20.79 -30.01 -25.34
CA TRP A 994 -19.49 -30.42 -25.86
C TRP A 994 -18.32 -29.88 -25.02
N LEU A 995 -18.32 -28.60 -24.65
CA LEU A 995 -17.28 -28.03 -23.78
C LEU A 995 -17.23 -28.73 -22.40
N ARG A 996 -18.40 -28.94 -21.77
CA ARG A 996 -18.48 -29.59 -20.45
C ARG A 996 -18.07 -31.06 -20.45
N ASP A 997 -18.28 -31.76 -21.56
CA ASP A 997 -17.92 -33.17 -21.67
C ASP A 997 -16.43 -33.35 -21.99
N ASN A 998 -15.85 -32.46 -22.79
CA ASN A 998 -14.46 -32.59 -23.25
C ASN A 998 -13.44 -31.88 -22.35
N PHE A 999 -13.85 -30.85 -21.59
CA PHE A 999 -12.95 -30.03 -20.77
C PHE A 999 -13.42 -29.93 -19.31
N PRO A 1000 -13.30 -31.00 -18.51
CA PRO A 1000 -13.79 -31.04 -17.12
C PRO A 1000 -13.07 -30.07 -16.17
N LYS A 1001 -11.91 -29.53 -16.57
CA LYS A 1001 -11.14 -28.53 -15.79
C LYS A 1001 -11.45 -27.07 -16.16
N LEU A 1002 -12.10 -26.83 -17.30
CA LEU A 1002 -12.48 -25.49 -17.73
C LEU A 1002 -13.52 -24.91 -16.76
N PHE A 1003 -13.37 -23.65 -16.36
CA PHE A 1003 -14.31 -22.97 -15.49
C PHE A 1003 -15.60 -22.65 -16.25
N ILE A 1004 -16.72 -23.24 -15.85
CA ILE A 1004 -18.04 -23.03 -16.49
C ILE A 1004 -19.12 -22.89 -15.42
N ILE A 1005 -19.77 -21.74 -15.35
CA ILE A 1005 -21.08 -21.57 -14.72
C ILE A 1005 -22.13 -21.86 -15.78
N HIS A 1006 -23.02 -22.81 -15.51
CA HIS A 1006 -24.16 -23.12 -16.37
C HIS A 1006 -25.46 -22.86 -15.62
N SER A 1007 -26.02 -21.68 -15.85
CA SER A 1007 -27.27 -21.19 -15.25
C SER A 1007 -28.46 -21.75 -16.03
N HIS A 1008 -28.95 -22.92 -15.62
CA HIS A 1008 -30.04 -23.61 -16.32
C HIS A 1008 -31.40 -22.96 -16.07
N LYS A 1009 -31.64 -22.48 -14.86
CA LYS A 1009 -32.88 -21.81 -14.43
C LYS A 1009 -32.64 -20.69 -13.42
N THR A 1010 -31.44 -20.58 -12.85
CA THR A 1010 -31.12 -19.54 -11.85
C THR A 1010 -31.33 -18.13 -12.41
N TYR A 1011 -30.94 -17.91 -13.67
CA TYR A 1011 -31.10 -16.64 -14.39
C TYR A 1011 -32.53 -16.08 -14.37
N GLN A 1012 -33.55 -16.95 -14.29
CA GLN A 1012 -34.96 -16.55 -14.23
C GLN A 1012 -35.33 -15.76 -12.96
N GLY A 1013 -34.43 -15.66 -11.98
CA GLY A 1013 -34.59 -14.74 -10.84
C GLY A 1013 -34.54 -13.25 -11.24
N MET A 1014 -33.97 -12.94 -12.40
CA MET A 1014 -33.96 -11.59 -12.98
C MET A 1014 -35.35 -11.15 -13.50
N PHE A 1015 -36.22 -12.11 -13.83
CA PHE A 1015 -37.58 -11.81 -14.33
C PHE A 1015 -38.41 -11.15 -13.23
N GLY A 1016 -38.67 -9.85 -13.42
CA GLY A 1016 -39.25 -8.99 -12.40
C GLY A 1016 -40.60 -8.38 -12.78
N GLY A 1017 -41.20 -8.77 -13.91
CA GLY A 1017 -42.40 -8.09 -14.44
C GLY A 1017 -43.64 -8.00 -13.51
N GLY A 1018 -43.69 -8.80 -12.44
CA GLY A 1018 -44.73 -8.71 -11.40
C GLY A 1018 -44.31 -7.94 -10.13
N ASP A 1019 -43.07 -7.45 -10.08
CA ASP A 1019 -42.50 -6.69 -8.96
C ASP A 1019 -42.61 -5.19 -9.26
N PRO A 1020 -43.12 -4.34 -8.34
CA PRO A 1020 -43.23 -2.90 -8.57
C PRO A 1020 -41.92 -2.17 -8.87
N ASN A 1021 -40.76 -2.78 -8.58
CA ASN A 1021 -39.43 -2.24 -8.92
C ASN A 1021 -38.91 -2.75 -10.27
N SER A 1022 -39.72 -3.45 -11.06
CA SER A 1022 -39.32 -4.10 -12.31
C SER A 1022 -40.46 -4.30 -13.31
N ASP A 1023 -41.68 -3.92 -12.96
CA ASP A 1023 -42.81 -3.93 -13.88
C ASP A 1023 -42.65 -2.87 -14.99
N LEU A 1024 -43.56 -2.88 -15.97
CA LEU A 1024 -43.50 -1.96 -17.09
C LEU A 1024 -43.66 -0.48 -16.67
N ALA A 1025 -44.40 -0.21 -15.59
CA ALA A 1025 -44.56 1.16 -15.11
C ALA A 1025 -43.23 1.69 -14.57
N TRP A 1026 -42.50 0.85 -13.82
CA TRP A 1026 -41.16 1.15 -13.35
C TRP A 1026 -40.18 1.32 -14.50
N VAL A 1027 -40.14 0.38 -15.46
CA VAL A 1027 -39.25 0.46 -16.63
C VAL A 1027 -39.52 1.73 -17.44
N ASN A 1028 -40.79 2.07 -17.68
CA ASN A 1028 -41.13 3.29 -18.41
C ASN A 1028 -40.69 4.54 -17.67
N ARG A 1029 -40.87 4.57 -16.34
CA ARG A 1029 -40.52 5.72 -15.51
C ARG A 1029 -39.02 5.92 -15.38
N HIS A 1030 -38.27 4.85 -15.13
CA HIS A 1030 -36.89 4.93 -14.68
C HIS A 1030 -35.86 4.62 -15.77
N ILE A 1031 -36.29 3.96 -16.85
CA ILE A 1031 -35.37 3.51 -17.90
C ILE A 1031 -35.78 4.10 -19.25
N ARG A 1032 -37.01 3.87 -19.74
CA ARG A 1032 -37.33 4.17 -21.14
C ARG A 1032 -37.65 5.63 -21.42
N ASN A 1033 -38.55 6.23 -20.65
CA ASN A 1033 -39.08 7.55 -20.96
C ASN A 1033 -38.12 8.61 -20.40
N ASP A 1034 -37.76 9.60 -21.19
CA ASP A 1034 -36.96 10.76 -20.76
C ASP A 1034 -35.50 10.46 -20.33
N HIS A 1035 -34.95 9.26 -20.63
CA HIS A 1035 -33.56 8.89 -20.33
C HIS A 1035 -32.69 8.69 -21.60
N GLY A 1036 -33.04 9.37 -22.68
CA GLY A 1036 -32.19 9.50 -23.87
C GLY A 1036 -32.21 8.31 -24.86
N PRO A 1037 -31.45 8.43 -25.98
CA PRO A 1037 -31.55 7.52 -27.12
C PRO A 1037 -31.20 6.06 -26.84
N LEU A 1038 -30.24 5.79 -25.95
CA LEU A 1038 -29.86 4.43 -25.55
C LEU A 1038 -30.97 3.76 -24.73
N CYS A 1039 -31.54 4.45 -23.74
CA CYS A 1039 -32.54 3.82 -22.89
C CYS A 1039 -33.91 3.69 -23.59
N SER A 1040 -34.20 4.56 -24.57
CA SER A 1040 -35.43 4.51 -25.37
C SER A 1040 -35.62 3.23 -26.19
N ILE A 1041 -34.52 2.52 -26.52
CA ILE A 1041 -34.56 1.27 -27.29
C ILE A 1041 -34.78 0.03 -26.42
N TYR A 1042 -34.73 0.16 -25.08
CA TYR A 1042 -35.00 -0.92 -24.14
C TYR A 1042 -36.44 -1.45 -24.32
N PRO A 1043 -36.69 -2.69 -24.76
CA PRO A 1043 -38.03 -3.20 -25.06
C PRO A 1043 -38.97 -3.28 -23.84
N HIS A 1044 -40.28 -3.28 -24.08
CA HIS A 1044 -41.30 -3.25 -23.00
C HIS A 1044 -41.59 -4.65 -22.43
N GLU A 1045 -41.18 -5.70 -23.14
CA GLU A 1045 -41.36 -7.10 -22.78
C GLU A 1045 -40.19 -7.92 -23.30
N GLY A 1046 -39.94 -9.07 -22.67
CA GLY A 1046 -39.11 -10.17 -23.17
C GLY A 1046 -39.94 -11.45 -23.27
N MET A 1047 -39.34 -12.59 -23.61
CA MET A 1047 -40.12 -13.84 -23.74
C MET A 1047 -40.69 -14.36 -22.40
N GLY A 1048 -40.12 -13.95 -21.27
CA GLY A 1048 -40.52 -14.40 -19.93
C GLY A 1048 -41.53 -13.51 -19.18
N CYS A 1049 -41.66 -12.23 -19.53
CA CYS A 1049 -42.49 -11.27 -18.79
C CYS A 1049 -42.72 -9.94 -19.56
N ILE A 1050 -43.51 -9.03 -18.96
CA ILE A 1050 -43.63 -7.63 -19.38
C ILE A 1050 -42.97 -6.76 -18.28
N GLY A 1051 -42.08 -5.84 -18.63
CA GLY A 1051 -41.17 -5.15 -17.69
C GLY A 1051 -39.72 -5.63 -17.85
N VAL A 1052 -38.99 -5.77 -16.74
CA VAL A 1052 -37.61 -6.28 -16.73
C VAL A 1052 -37.60 -7.81 -16.89
N CYS A 1053 -37.10 -8.27 -18.03
CA CYS A 1053 -37.04 -9.67 -18.44
C CYS A 1053 -35.65 -10.09 -18.92
N GLU A 1054 -34.63 -9.35 -18.48
CA GLU A 1054 -33.23 -9.48 -18.83
C GLU A 1054 -32.61 -10.83 -18.41
N GLY A 1055 -32.95 -11.90 -19.13
CA GLY A 1055 -32.48 -13.26 -18.82
C GLY A 1055 -30.95 -13.35 -18.73
N ASP A 1056 -30.25 -12.48 -19.45
CA ASP A 1056 -28.81 -12.59 -19.64
C ASP A 1056 -27.98 -11.67 -18.78
N SER A 1057 -28.59 -10.65 -18.18
CA SER A 1057 -27.91 -9.73 -17.27
C SER A 1057 -27.21 -10.42 -16.09
N PRO A 1058 -27.71 -11.54 -15.52
CA PRO A 1058 -26.96 -12.34 -14.55
C PRO A 1058 -25.54 -12.74 -14.99
N ALA A 1059 -25.26 -12.86 -16.29
CA ALA A 1059 -23.94 -13.22 -16.81
C ALA A 1059 -22.86 -12.17 -16.54
N PHE A 1060 -23.23 -10.90 -16.29
CA PHE A 1060 -22.31 -9.84 -15.88
C PHE A 1060 -22.63 -9.22 -14.52
N LEU A 1061 -23.87 -9.30 -14.03
CA LEU A 1061 -24.24 -8.73 -12.73
C LEU A 1061 -23.52 -9.37 -11.55
N TRP A 1062 -23.17 -10.66 -11.61
CA TRP A 1062 -22.33 -11.29 -10.58
C TRP A 1062 -20.90 -10.73 -10.54
N LEU A 1063 -20.42 -10.14 -11.64
CA LEU A 1063 -19.14 -9.44 -11.71
C LEU A 1063 -19.27 -8.01 -11.17
N VAL A 1064 -20.41 -7.35 -11.43
CA VAL A 1064 -20.72 -6.06 -10.82
C VAL A 1064 -20.75 -6.20 -9.30
N SER A 1065 -21.44 -7.21 -8.76
CA SER A 1065 -21.46 -7.44 -7.32
C SER A 1065 -20.09 -7.82 -6.76
N ALA A 1066 -19.23 -8.50 -7.55
CA ALA A 1066 -17.83 -8.72 -7.20
C ALA A 1066 -17.04 -7.41 -7.10
N ASN A 1067 -17.24 -6.45 -8.01
CA ASN A 1067 -16.65 -5.11 -7.92
C ASN A 1067 -17.18 -4.33 -6.70
N ARG A 1068 -18.38 -4.64 -6.22
CA ARG A 1068 -18.91 -4.14 -4.94
C ARG A 1068 -18.43 -4.95 -3.74
N GLY A 1069 -17.62 -5.98 -3.96
CA GLY A 1069 -17.03 -6.79 -2.91
C GLY A 1069 -17.96 -7.83 -2.30
N LEU A 1070 -19.09 -8.14 -2.94
CA LEU A 1070 -20.09 -9.10 -2.44
C LEU A 1070 -19.68 -10.56 -2.64
N ASN A 1071 -18.91 -10.85 -3.69
CA ASN A 1071 -18.49 -12.20 -4.04
C ASN A 1071 -17.10 -12.22 -4.71
N ASP A 1072 -16.43 -13.36 -4.64
CA ASP A 1072 -15.27 -13.68 -5.46
C ASP A 1072 -15.73 -14.18 -6.85
N PRO A 1073 -15.30 -13.57 -7.97
CA PRO A 1073 -15.68 -14.03 -9.30
C PRO A 1073 -15.04 -15.37 -9.71
N ASP A 1074 -14.07 -15.90 -8.96
CA ASP A 1074 -13.54 -17.25 -9.17
C ASP A 1074 -14.15 -18.30 -8.21
N ASP A 1075 -15.11 -17.91 -7.35
CA ASP A 1075 -15.92 -18.82 -6.52
C ASP A 1075 -17.44 -18.60 -6.68
N PRO A 1076 -18.07 -19.23 -7.69
CA PRO A 1076 -19.51 -19.15 -7.95
C PRO A 1076 -20.40 -19.75 -6.87
N THR A 1077 -19.83 -20.36 -5.83
CA THR A 1077 -20.61 -20.90 -4.70
C THR A 1077 -21.06 -19.83 -3.72
N GLN A 1078 -20.50 -18.62 -3.83
CA GLN A 1078 -20.89 -17.45 -3.07
C GLN A 1078 -22.16 -16.80 -3.66
N GLU A 1079 -22.88 -16.05 -2.84
CA GLU A 1079 -24.06 -15.32 -3.28
C GLU A 1079 -23.64 -14.07 -4.06
N SER A 1080 -24.31 -13.82 -5.19
CA SER A 1080 -24.01 -12.67 -6.04
C SER A 1080 -25.29 -12.12 -6.69
N TRP A 1081 -25.20 -10.97 -7.36
CA TRP A 1081 -26.32 -10.45 -8.14
C TRP A 1081 -26.63 -11.30 -9.39
N GLY A 1082 -25.71 -12.14 -9.85
CA GLY A 1082 -25.96 -13.12 -10.91
C GLY A 1082 -26.29 -14.52 -10.41
N GLY A 1083 -26.44 -14.70 -9.09
CA GLY A 1083 -26.93 -15.92 -8.46
C GLY A 1083 -25.89 -16.63 -7.60
N GLN A 1084 -26.31 -17.78 -7.03
CA GLN A 1084 -25.46 -18.68 -6.27
C GLN A 1084 -25.51 -20.07 -6.89
N PHE A 1085 -24.35 -20.66 -7.14
CA PHE A 1085 -24.22 -21.93 -7.84
C PHE A 1085 -23.62 -23.01 -6.93
N LYS A 1086 -23.61 -24.24 -7.41
CA LYS A 1086 -22.95 -25.37 -6.74
C LYS A 1086 -22.07 -26.11 -7.73
N ARG A 1087 -20.99 -26.69 -7.23
CA ARG A 1087 -20.07 -27.48 -8.04
C ARG A 1087 -20.75 -28.74 -8.61
N ASP A 1088 -20.42 -29.08 -9.86
CA ASP A 1088 -20.91 -30.26 -10.59
C ASP A 1088 -19.96 -31.45 -10.38
N GLY A 1089 -20.07 -32.10 -9.22
CA GLY A 1089 -19.18 -33.19 -8.82
C GLY A 1089 -17.72 -32.75 -8.73
N ASP A 1090 -16.81 -33.53 -9.32
CA ASP A 1090 -15.37 -33.23 -9.33
C ASP A 1090 -14.95 -32.28 -10.46
N LYS A 1091 -15.87 -31.91 -11.37
CA LYS A 1091 -15.58 -31.01 -12.49
C LYS A 1091 -15.44 -29.57 -12.00
N ASN A 1092 -14.69 -28.75 -12.72
CA ASN A 1092 -14.64 -27.29 -12.51
C ASN A 1092 -15.84 -26.57 -13.16
N HIS A 1093 -17.00 -27.22 -13.11
CA HIS A 1093 -18.27 -26.68 -13.61
C HIS A 1093 -19.19 -26.42 -12.42
N PHE A 1094 -20.05 -25.43 -12.59
CA PHE A 1094 -21.01 -24.99 -11.61
C PHE A 1094 -22.39 -25.00 -12.26
N ILE A 1095 -23.38 -25.52 -11.53
CA ILE A 1095 -24.77 -25.62 -11.96
C ILE A 1095 -25.66 -24.93 -10.93
N ASP A 1096 -26.94 -24.74 -11.26
CA ASP A 1096 -27.93 -24.12 -10.37
C ASP A 1096 -27.83 -24.60 -8.91
N GLY A 1097 -27.63 -23.64 -8.00
CA GLY A 1097 -27.64 -23.84 -6.55
C GLY A 1097 -29.05 -23.65 -5.97
N PRO A 1098 -29.30 -22.62 -5.15
CA PRO A 1098 -30.64 -22.31 -4.63
C PRO A 1098 -31.66 -21.90 -5.70
N GLY A 1099 -31.22 -21.60 -6.93
CA GLY A 1099 -32.09 -21.21 -8.04
C GLY A 1099 -32.51 -19.74 -7.98
N ARG A 1100 -33.69 -19.42 -8.52
CA ARG A 1100 -34.15 -18.04 -8.79
C ARG A 1100 -34.06 -17.07 -7.61
N SER A 1101 -34.29 -17.56 -6.39
CA SER A 1101 -34.26 -16.74 -5.17
C SER A 1101 -32.89 -16.15 -4.87
N SER A 1102 -31.82 -16.79 -5.34
CA SER A 1102 -30.44 -16.30 -5.16
C SER A 1102 -30.16 -14.99 -5.92
N ILE A 1103 -30.92 -14.70 -6.98
CA ILE A 1103 -30.88 -13.42 -7.71
C ILE A 1103 -31.97 -12.48 -7.20
N SER A 1104 -33.22 -12.95 -7.13
CA SER A 1104 -34.37 -12.06 -6.91
C SER A 1104 -34.33 -11.30 -5.59
N LYS A 1105 -33.63 -11.83 -4.59
CA LYS A 1105 -33.46 -11.16 -3.29
C LYS A 1105 -32.69 -9.84 -3.39
N TRP A 1106 -31.83 -9.69 -4.40
CA TRP A 1106 -31.01 -8.49 -4.65
C TRP A 1106 -31.70 -7.47 -5.56
N ARG A 1107 -32.95 -7.73 -5.98
CA ARG A 1107 -33.64 -6.92 -7.01
C ARG A 1107 -33.73 -5.45 -6.65
N LYS A 1108 -34.02 -5.14 -5.40
CA LYS A 1108 -34.09 -3.74 -4.96
C LYS A 1108 -32.78 -3.01 -5.23
N ASP A 1109 -31.64 -3.67 -5.03
CA ASP A 1109 -30.32 -3.07 -5.11
C ASP A 1109 -29.91 -2.85 -6.57
N PHE A 1110 -29.94 -3.90 -7.39
CA PHE A 1110 -29.52 -3.77 -8.79
C PHE A 1110 -30.51 -2.99 -9.66
N GLN A 1111 -31.79 -2.86 -9.26
CA GLN A 1111 -32.74 -1.99 -9.97
C GLN A 1111 -32.58 -0.53 -9.59
N LYS A 1112 -32.27 -0.24 -8.31
CA LYS A 1112 -31.92 1.11 -7.88
C LYS A 1112 -30.71 1.62 -8.67
N GLU A 1113 -29.63 0.84 -8.73
CA GLU A 1113 -28.42 1.27 -9.45
C GLU A 1113 -28.67 1.38 -10.97
N PHE A 1114 -29.55 0.56 -11.55
CA PHE A 1114 -29.90 0.68 -12.97
C PHE A 1114 -30.66 1.96 -13.30
N ALA A 1115 -31.60 2.36 -12.44
CA ALA A 1115 -32.30 3.64 -12.58
C ALA A 1115 -31.33 4.83 -12.45
N GLU A 1116 -30.41 4.77 -11.48
CA GLU A 1116 -29.37 5.80 -11.29
C GLU A 1116 -28.46 5.93 -12.52
N ARG A 1117 -28.06 4.82 -13.14
CA ARG A 1117 -27.25 4.85 -14.36
C ARG A 1117 -28.02 5.27 -15.60
N ALA A 1118 -29.33 4.99 -15.67
CA ALA A 1118 -30.17 5.55 -16.74
C ALA A 1118 -30.27 7.08 -16.63
N ASP A 1119 -30.33 7.63 -15.41
CA ASP A 1119 -30.30 9.09 -15.18
C ASP A 1119 -29.04 9.74 -15.77
N TRP A 1120 -27.90 9.05 -15.74
CA TRP A 1120 -26.63 9.54 -16.30
C TRP A 1120 -26.66 9.75 -17.81
N CYS A 1121 -27.63 9.17 -18.53
CA CYS A 1121 -27.80 9.41 -19.96
C CYS A 1121 -28.26 10.84 -20.27
N VAL A 1122 -28.91 11.52 -19.32
CA VAL A 1122 -29.58 12.82 -19.56
C VAL A 1122 -29.19 13.91 -18.58
N ARG A 1123 -28.61 13.57 -17.42
CA ARG A 1123 -28.15 14.55 -16.43
C ARG A 1123 -26.72 14.99 -16.72
N ASP A 1124 -26.51 16.31 -16.72
CA ASP A 1124 -25.23 16.97 -16.96
C ASP A 1124 -24.29 16.96 -15.76
#